data_AF-A0A4R5LV41-F1
#
_entry.id   AF-A0A4R5LV41-F1
#
_cell.length_a   1.000
_cell.length_b   1.000
_cell.length_c   1.000
_cell.angle_alpha   90.00
_cell.angle_beta   90.00
_cell.angle_gamma   90.00
#
_symmetry.space_group_name_H-M   'P 1'
#
loop_
_entity.id
_entity.type
_entity.pdbx_description
1 polymer ?
#
loop_
_entity_poly.entity_id
_entity_poly.type
_entity_poly.pdbx_seq_one_letter_code
_entity_poly.pdbx_strand_id
1 'polypeptide(L)'
;MKSVKGFIRKHVLLSLTAFGLVLSGALVWALHPDEVELFELSEQWATENTLNGPCEDKTDQQGQDYFFTQQEAPCDSTNAVINDSGAPGDPLDPDNDDWETIYADLGLNTPAGIVIPGAPVPPATPGDYLVATGIIVDHINPDGTDDSMFTTGGSKDVNDISQWMHTITKPTPDKDNILHAFAALYRQDDNSITPELPPACDDPEADTTGIDCINPKNNFEDIYIYFGMDRLANNGAADLGFWLFKAPINQASDGTFVDDLGNPATQTIGNILILSEFNQGGAIADLKVYEWVGAGGSDGPLNLLEEGADCDFVDFAIPGTSPTRDGVAGPPIYPGQDVCGNVNTVAEVAPWKFHPKFDDTCNDNPAEEYDATDCTFPPSSFYEGGANLTALGLTGCFSNFLAETRSSPSLDAQLKDFVLGEFDTCSIMASKSVDSELSKIGDAVTYTVSVENTGISPLYLESIDDSIAGDLLSGGTPNTGVSNVVANPVGCNALAAQLDPMDTCEVTYDYTVQAGDPDPVDNTVTFTYREGNDGGTLEGQAFSSTSNETLNLFAPDISATKVADTEISKVGDTIGYTITITNDSSSDTPDLVFDTISDSIAGNLLTGSTNTGVSNLVDNCGASLSSATGSCTITYDYTVQPGDADPLVNTVDIDTHPTGFSNDVDTSANESVNLFDPDISATKVADAEISKVGDTIGYTITITNDSSSDTPDLVFDQISDSIAGNLLTGSTNTGVSNLVDNCGSSLSNATGSCTITYDYTVQVGDAEPLDNLVSIESYPTGFSNDVDTSASDSATVLHPDYTLDKSCQSEPADLGTSISFYVTLENHGDVALDIELTDPDLVGSPLSFSLGVATGADDPVCTEVSLDNGDPSDGCHRIEGSILADTVGTQFLSTATGLGTISAVEGLPNELERTDDATCDVTDIGATRTLGFWKSHISDGELFVEPDWVESVQYGYTCHVLEDHILGDLTFEWTENDGSPYLDLGWKQVRSCEDLFSIFWAHPSRESDGGKRNKSCSAQIGSSDILAAALLNVALDNGASIDSQLIQDLIDALESGNFRDIKDAAGPVNNYNESGDSQAIIDLDGTMIPHADPNGGKEFASPFEFGDCD
;
A
#
# COMPACT_ATOMS: atom_id res chain seq x y z
N MET A 1 -31.64 -20.90 60.73
CA MET A 1 -31.10 -19.53 60.71
C MET A 1 -32.22 -18.58 60.31
N LYS A 2 -32.95 -18.14 61.33
CA LYS A 2 -33.93 -17.04 61.35
C LYS A 2 -33.45 -16.19 62.53
N SER A 3 -33.43 -14.87 62.36
CA SER A 3 -32.94 -13.85 63.32
C SER A 3 -31.55 -13.31 63.03
N VAL A 4 -31.45 -12.45 62.01
CA VAL A 4 -30.75 -11.13 62.06
C VAL A 4 -31.45 -10.25 61.01
N LYS A 5 -32.59 -9.66 61.39
CA LYS A 5 -33.35 -8.69 60.56
C LYS A 5 -33.64 -7.39 61.32
N GLY A 6 -32.85 -7.11 62.37
CA GLY A 6 -33.10 -6.01 63.30
C GLY A 6 -31.92 -5.07 63.55
N PHE A 7 -30.88 -5.07 62.71
CA PHE A 7 -29.67 -4.25 62.95
C PHE A 7 -29.28 -3.33 61.78
N ILE A 8 -29.96 -3.39 60.64
CA ILE A 8 -29.69 -2.49 59.50
C ILE A 8 -31.02 -1.84 59.10
N ARG A 9 -31.49 -0.92 59.94
CA ARG A 9 -32.63 -0.05 59.62
C ARG A 9 -32.53 1.34 60.26
N LYS A 10 -31.34 1.76 60.69
CA LYS A 10 -31.15 3.06 61.37
C LYS A 10 -30.00 3.94 60.86
N HIS A 11 -29.23 3.57 59.82
CA HIS A 11 -28.05 4.34 59.37
C HIS A 11 -27.92 4.54 57.85
N VAL A 12 -29.02 4.58 57.10
CA VAL A 12 -28.98 5.12 55.72
C VAL A 12 -30.32 5.81 55.45
N LEU A 13 -30.41 7.09 55.80
CA LEU A 13 -31.41 7.99 55.23
C LEU A 13 -30.87 9.41 55.17
N LEU A 14 -29.69 9.58 54.56
CA LEU A 14 -29.24 10.88 54.05
C LEU A 14 -28.17 10.64 52.98
N SER A 15 -28.61 10.24 51.78
CA SER A 15 -27.81 10.24 50.53
C SER A 15 -28.63 9.58 49.42
N LEU A 16 -29.52 10.33 48.76
CA LEU A 16 -30.15 9.91 47.49
C LEU A 16 -30.81 11.11 46.78
N THR A 17 -30.00 12.10 46.42
CA THR A 17 -30.23 12.97 45.25
C THR A 17 -28.90 13.20 44.53
N ALA A 18 -28.28 12.11 44.11
CA ALA A 18 -27.25 12.07 43.08
C ALA A 18 -27.12 10.60 42.65
N PHE A 19 -26.86 10.36 41.37
CA PHE A 19 -26.79 9.06 40.69
C PHE A 19 -28.12 8.41 40.30
N GLY A 20 -28.56 8.77 39.09
CA GLY A 20 -29.28 7.83 38.24
C GLY A 20 -28.37 6.65 37.90
N LEU A 21 -28.83 5.44 38.22
CA LEU A 21 -28.22 4.23 37.69
C LEU A 21 -29.29 3.21 37.33
N VAL A 22 -29.23 2.84 36.06
CA VAL A 22 -30.08 1.90 35.35
C VAL A 22 -29.81 0.49 35.90
N LEU A 23 -30.83 -0.11 36.52
CA LEU A 23 -30.84 -1.55 36.80
C LEU A 23 -31.29 -2.30 35.55
N SER A 24 -30.31 -2.89 34.86
CA SER A 24 -30.49 -3.91 33.83
C SER A 24 -31.11 -5.18 34.43
N GLY A 25 -32.21 -5.66 33.82
CA GLY A 25 -32.80 -6.96 34.11
C GLY A 25 -33.34 -7.60 32.83
N ALA A 26 -32.55 -8.50 32.23
CA ALA A 26 -32.98 -9.35 31.13
C ALA A 26 -33.62 -10.65 31.63
N LEU A 27 -34.78 -11.01 31.07
CA LEU A 27 -35.16 -12.32 30.48
C LEU A 27 -36.67 -12.54 30.56
N VAL A 28 -37.37 -12.49 29.41
CA VAL A 28 -38.27 -13.55 28.90
C VAL A 28 -38.46 -13.34 27.37
N TRP A 29 -38.20 -14.39 26.59
CA TRP A 29 -38.44 -14.52 25.14
C TRP A 29 -39.94 -14.45 24.77
N ALA A 30 -40.30 -13.73 23.68
CA ALA A 30 -41.02 -14.28 22.50
C ALA A 30 -41.63 -13.20 21.56
N LEU A 31 -41.26 -13.28 20.27
CA LEU A 31 -42.06 -12.98 19.04
C LEU A 31 -42.39 -11.52 18.65
N HIS A 32 -41.53 -10.93 17.79
CA HIS A 32 -41.77 -10.36 16.42
C HIS A 32 -43.08 -9.62 16.02
N PRO A 33 -43.05 -8.75 14.99
CA PRO A 33 -42.72 -7.31 14.96
C PRO A 33 -43.92 -6.44 14.49
N ASP A 34 -43.78 -5.10 14.45
CA ASP A 34 -44.17 -4.24 13.30
C ASP A 34 -44.19 -2.73 13.63
N GLU A 35 -43.67 -1.95 12.68
CA GLU A 35 -43.91 -0.53 12.34
C GLU A 35 -43.24 0.59 13.19
N VAL A 36 -42.19 1.26 12.67
CA VAL A 36 -42.18 2.49 11.79
C VAL A 36 -42.44 3.75 12.65
N GLU A 37 -41.59 4.77 12.76
CA GLU A 37 -40.89 5.54 11.73
C GLU A 37 -39.74 6.38 12.33
N LEU A 38 -38.71 6.62 11.51
CA LEU A 38 -37.53 7.48 11.71
C LEU A 38 -37.90 8.97 11.74
N PHE A 39 -37.12 9.80 12.46
CA PHE A 39 -36.45 10.96 11.85
C PHE A 39 -35.29 11.44 12.72
N GLU A 40 -34.09 11.39 12.13
CA GLU A 40 -32.83 11.98 12.57
C GLU A 40 -32.92 13.50 12.67
N LEU A 41 -32.19 14.09 13.61
CA LEU A 41 -31.50 15.36 13.34
C LEU A 41 -30.09 15.31 13.93
N SER A 42 -29.15 15.34 13.00
CA SER A 42 -27.71 15.45 13.14
C SER A 42 -27.27 16.77 13.75
N GLU A 43 -26.16 16.69 14.46
CA GLU A 43 -25.30 17.78 14.92
C GLU A 43 -24.91 18.76 13.81
N GLN A 44 -24.64 20.02 14.18
CA GLN A 44 -23.42 20.69 13.71
C GLN A 44 -23.01 21.92 14.54
N TRP A 45 -21.71 21.98 14.74
CA TRP A 45 -20.83 22.88 15.48
C TRP A 45 -21.05 24.40 15.37
N ALA A 46 -20.59 25.17 16.38
CA ALA A 46 -19.50 26.16 16.21
C ALA A 46 -19.25 27.05 17.46
N THR A 47 -18.05 26.90 18.02
CA THR A 47 -17.03 27.89 18.43
C THR A 47 -17.39 29.28 19.00
N GLU A 48 -16.64 29.59 20.05
CA GLU A 48 -16.35 30.87 20.74
C GLU A 48 -16.32 32.14 19.85
N ASN A 49 -16.82 33.26 20.39
CA ASN A 49 -15.96 34.43 20.62
C ASN A 49 -16.58 35.57 21.46
N THR A 50 -15.67 36.37 21.97
CA THR A 50 -15.75 37.46 22.94
C THR A 50 -16.19 38.84 22.37
N LEU A 51 -16.47 39.76 23.32
CA LEU A 51 -16.32 41.25 23.30
C LEU A 51 -17.45 42.19 22.82
N ASN A 52 -17.95 42.98 23.79
CA ASN A 52 -18.14 44.43 23.83
C ASN A 52 -18.19 45.25 22.51
N GLY A 53 -19.26 46.05 22.34
CA GLY A 53 -19.20 47.33 21.61
C GLY A 53 -20.47 47.72 20.82
N PRO A 54 -20.76 49.03 20.62
CA PRO A 54 -22.12 49.59 20.72
C PRO A 54 -22.87 49.82 19.40
N CYS A 55 -24.17 50.07 19.54
CA CYS A 55 -25.13 50.46 18.51
C CYS A 55 -24.73 51.72 17.72
N GLU A 56 -24.82 51.65 16.39
CA GLU A 56 -25.09 52.81 15.53
C GLU A 56 -26.06 52.46 14.38
N ASP A 57 -26.97 53.41 14.12
CA ASP A 57 -28.03 53.44 13.11
C ASP A 57 -27.57 53.26 11.65
N LYS A 58 -28.43 52.65 10.81
CA LYS A 58 -29.12 53.34 9.66
C LYS A 58 -29.90 52.41 8.71
N THR A 59 -31.23 52.62 8.72
CA THR A 59 -32.19 52.83 7.60
C THR A 59 -32.05 52.12 6.24
N ASP A 60 -33.21 51.67 5.75
CA ASP A 60 -33.52 50.93 4.53
C ASP A 60 -33.83 51.83 3.30
N GLN A 61 -33.91 51.20 2.12
CA GLN A 61 -34.34 51.80 0.86
C GLN A 61 -35.66 51.17 0.37
N GLN A 62 -36.75 51.96 0.43
CA GLN A 62 -37.71 52.26 -0.67
C GLN A 62 -38.35 51.05 -1.41
N GLY A 63 -39.65 50.75 -1.40
CA GLY A 63 -40.87 51.38 -0.88
C GLY A 63 -42.13 50.85 -1.60
N GLN A 64 -43.15 50.43 -0.82
CA GLN A 64 -44.63 50.57 -1.02
C GLN A 64 -45.33 49.74 -2.13
N ASP A 65 -46.56 49.16 -2.04
CA ASP A 65 -47.67 49.08 -1.05
C ASP A 65 -48.71 48.01 -1.59
N TYR A 66 -49.44 47.18 -0.82
CA TYR A 66 -50.78 47.42 -0.23
C TYR A 66 -51.26 46.23 0.70
N PHE A 67 -51.58 46.55 1.99
CA PHE A 67 -52.64 46.04 2.93
C PHE A 67 -52.74 44.54 3.30
N PHE A 68 -52.72 44.11 4.58
CA PHE A 68 -53.62 44.46 5.70
C PHE A 68 -52.99 44.37 7.12
N THR A 69 -53.12 45.47 7.88
CA THR A 69 -53.37 45.66 9.34
C THR A 69 -52.77 44.72 10.41
N GLN A 70 -51.82 45.24 11.20
CA GLN A 70 -52.06 45.76 12.56
C GLN A 70 -50.96 46.76 12.96
N GLN A 71 -51.36 47.75 13.75
CA GLN A 71 -50.67 48.99 14.09
C GLN A 71 -50.38 48.99 15.60
N GLU A 72 -49.17 49.40 15.95
CA GLU A 72 -48.69 49.62 17.32
C GLU A 72 -49.32 50.84 18.03
N ALA A 73 -49.11 50.83 19.36
CA ALA A 73 -48.93 51.94 20.32
C ALA A 73 -50.21 52.58 20.91
N PRO A 74 -50.21 53.14 22.15
CA PRO A 74 -49.06 53.80 22.81
C PRO A 74 -48.92 53.69 24.36
N CYS A 75 -47.81 54.25 24.86
CA CYS A 75 -47.65 54.71 26.26
C CYS A 75 -48.36 56.07 26.48
N ASP A 76 -49.14 56.20 27.57
CA ASP A 76 -49.08 57.27 28.60
C ASP A 76 -50.40 57.47 29.39
N SER A 77 -50.23 57.64 30.71
CA SER A 77 -51.02 58.43 31.68
C SER A 77 -52.37 57.95 32.27
N THR A 78 -52.40 58.02 33.61
CA THR A 78 -53.51 58.32 34.53
C THR A 78 -54.46 57.22 35.05
N ASN A 79 -54.36 57.04 36.39
CA ASN A 79 -55.42 56.82 37.37
C ASN A 79 -56.40 55.64 37.21
N ALA A 80 -56.18 54.61 38.03
CA ALA A 80 -57.26 53.91 38.71
C ALA A 80 -56.87 53.71 40.18
N VAL A 81 -57.45 54.54 41.05
CA VAL A 81 -57.53 54.27 42.49
C VAL A 81 -58.48 53.09 42.65
N ILE A 82 -57.96 51.97 43.15
CA ILE A 82 -58.75 50.98 43.86
C ILE A 82 -58.11 50.91 45.25
N ASN A 83 -58.83 51.47 46.22
CA ASN A 83 -58.59 51.21 47.64
C ASN A 83 -58.84 49.71 47.86
N ASP A 84 -57.79 48.95 48.12
CA ASP A 84 -57.88 47.78 48.96
C ASP A 84 -56.82 47.93 50.05
N SER A 85 -57.29 47.82 51.29
CA SER A 85 -56.58 48.12 52.52
C SER A 85 -55.91 46.85 53.01
N GLY A 86 -54.57 46.81 53.00
CA GLY A 86 -53.76 45.72 53.53
C GLY A 86 -52.49 45.54 52.72
N ALA A 87 -51.51 46.44 52.90
CA ALA A 87 -50.15 46.22 52.41
C ALA A 87 -49.38 45.43 53.47
N PRO A 88 -48.63 44.36 53.10
CA PRO A 88 -47.65 43.76 54.00
C PRO A 88 -46.53 44.77 54.29
N GLY A 89 -45.96 44.70 55.49
CA GLY A 89 -44.88 45.57 55.96
C GLY A 89 -43.66 45.60 55.05
N ASP A 90 -42.84 46.63 55.23
CA ASP A 90 -41.58 46.84 54.52
C ASP A 90 -40.57 45.73 54.89
N PRO A 91 -39.99 44.96 53.95
CA PRO A 91 -39.08 43.85 54.25
C PRO A 91 -37.67 44.28 54.70
N LEU A 92 -37.46 45.56 55.02
CA LEU A 92 -36.15 46.14 55.35
C LEU A 92 -36.10 46.75 56.77
N ASP A 93 -37.01 46.34 57.66
CA ASP A 93 -37.01 46.77 59.06
C ASP A 93 -36.28 45.75 59.95
N PRO A 94 -35.04 46.04 60.41
CA PRO A 94 -34.29 45.15 61.32
C PRO A 94 -34.86 45.11 62.75
N ASP A 95 -35.92 45.87 63.05
CA ASP A 95 -36.62 45.85 64.33
C ASP A 95 -37.84 44.88 64.34
N ASN A 96 -38.02 44.05 63.31
CA ASN A 96 -39.19 43.16 63.13
C ASN A 96 -38.85 41.66 63.03
N ASP A 97 -37.89 41.17 63.83
CA ASP A 97 -37.61 39.73 63.96
C ASP A 97 -38.61 39.08 64.94
N ASP A 98 -39.73 38.58 64.41
CA ASP A 98 -40.74 37.77 65.10
C ASP A 98 -40.77 36.32 64.58
N TRP A 99 -41.64 35.47 65.16
CA TRP A 99 -41.79 34.09 64.70
C TRP A 99 -42.24 34.00 63.24
N GLU A 100 -42.96 35.01 62.72
CA GLU A 100 -43.38 35.11 61.32
C GLU A 100 -42.16 35.21 60.38
N THR A 101 -41.11 35.88 60.83
CA THR A 101 -39.82 36.02 60.12
C THR A 101 -39.05 34.71 60.11
N ILE A 102 -38.93 34.03 61.27
CA ILE A 102 -38.37 32.67 61.36
C ILE A 102 -39.11 31.71 60.42
N TYR A 103 -40.45 31.77 60.41
CA TYR A 103 -41.28 30.92 59.56
C TYR A 103 -41.13 31.25 58.06
N ALA A 104 -41.00 32.53 57.70
CA ALA A 104 -40.80 32.98 56.32
C ALA A 104 -39.41 32.59 55.78
N ASP A 105 -38.37 32.73 56.60
CA ASP A 105 -36.98 32.41 56.25
C ASP A 105 -36.74 30.91 56.07
N LEU A 106 -37.46 30.07 56.83
CA LEU A 106 -37.47 28.61 56.67
C LEU A 106 -38.17 28.14 55.38
N GLY A 107 -38.72 29.04 54.56
CA GLY A 107 -39.32 28.71 53.26
C GLY A 107 -40.63 27.93 53.34
N LEU A 108 -41.32 27.95 54.49
CA LEU A 108 -42.54 27.15 54.74
C LEU A 108 -43.82 27.79 54.16
N ASN A 109 -43.73 28.97 53.54
CA ASN A 109 -44.81 29.70 52.86
C ASN A 109 -45.31 29.05 51.54
N THR A 110 -45.58 27.75 51.51
CA THR A 110 -46.30 27.13 50.38
C THR A 110 -47.53 26.32 50.82
N PRO A 111 -48.72 26.94 50.89
CA PRO A 111 -49.95 26.21 50.67
C PRO A 111 -49.97 25.73 49.21
N ALA A 112 -50.26 24.46 49.00
CA ALA A 112 -50.29 23.83 47.69
C ALA A 112 -51.19 24.60 46.70
N GLY A 113 -50.56 25.18 45.68
CA GLY A 113 -51.17 25.45 44.38
C GLY A 113 -51.99 26.74 44.23
N ILE A 114 -51.32 27.86 43.92
CA ILE A 114 -51.71 28.83 42.89
C ILE A 114 -50.42 29.49 42.38
N VAL A 115 -50.05 29.23 41.13
CA VAL A 115 -48.97 29.95 40.43
C VAL A 115 -49.59 31.21 39.82
N ILE A 116 -49.09 32.40 40.20
CA ILE A 116 -49.25 33.60 39.38
C ILE A 116 -47.95 33.77 38.57
N PRO A 117 -47.96 33.59 37.24
CA PRO A 117 -46.75 33.72 36.43
C PRO A 117 -46.49 35.20 36.13
N GLY A 118 -45.31 35.72 36.51
CA GLY A 118 -44.76 36.95 35.93
C GLY A 118 -44.28 38.06 36.88
N ALA A 119 -43.86 37.76 38.12
CA ALA A 119 -43.03 38.70 38.90
C ALA A 119 -41.54 38.29 38.79
N PRO A 120 -40.62 39.24 38.53
CA PRO A 120 -39.19 38.95 38.50
C PRO A 120 -38.73 38.54 39.90
N VAL A 121 -38.05 37.40 39.98
CA VAL A 121 -37.28 36.98 41.17
C VAL A 121 -36.10 37.94 41.32
N PRO A 122 -35.99 38.72 42.40
CA PRO A 122 -34.70 39.30 42.76
C PRO A 122 -33.83 38.22 43.42
N PRO A 123 -32.55 38.09 43.06
CA PRO A 123 -31.55 37.48 43.93
C PRO A 123 -31.11 38.49 45.00
N ALA A 124 -30.77 38.00 46.21
CA ALA A 124 -30.57 38.70 47.50
C ALA A 124 -31.88 38.81 48.31
N THR A 125 -32.03 38.25 49.51
CA THR A 125 -31.11 37.60 50.48
C THR A 125 -32.00 36.62 51.29
N PRO A 126 -31.64 35.35 51.54
CA PRO A 126 -32.30 34.54 52.57
C PRO A 126 -32.05 35.22 53.93
N GLY A 127 -33.07 35.35 54.78
CA GLY A 127 -32.91 36.03 56.08
C GLY A 127 -31.78 35.45 56.93
N ASP A 128 -31.14 36.34 57.68
CA ASP A 128 -29.84 36.25 58.32
C ASP A 128 -29.78 35.29 59.54
N TYR A 129 -30.37 34.09 59.46
CA TYR A 129 -30.16 33.05 60.46
C TYR A 129 -28.90 32.23 60.16
N LEU A 130 -28.03 32.06 61.16
CA LEU A 130 -26.81 31.25 61.05
C LEU A 130 -27.13 29.74 61.14
N VAL A 131 -28.06 29.37 62.04
CA VAL A 131 -28.49 27.98 62.28
C VAL A 131 -29.95 27.98 62.74
N ALA A 132 -30.80 27.11 62.21
CA ALA A 132 -32.18 26.96 62.66
C ALA A 132 -32.63 25.49 62.66
N THR A 133 -33.48 25.11 63.61
CA THR A 133 -33.99 23.73 63.74
C THR A 133 -35.17 23.44 62.83
N GLY A 134 -35.78 24.46 62.25
CA GLY A 134 -37.14 24.37 61.76
C GLY A 134 -38.15 24.15 62.89
N ILE A 135 -39.41 23.91 62.52
CA ILE A 135 -40.48 23.56 63.47
C ILE A 135 -40.43 22.06 63.75
N ILE A 136 -40.11 21.71 64.99
CA ILE A 136 -40.12 20.32 65.45
C ILE A 136 -41.52 20.00 65.96
N VAL A 137 -42.13 18.97 65.38
CA VAL A 137 -43.47 18.49 65.76
C VAL A 137 -43.33 17.45 66.87
N ASP A 138 -44.03 17.66 67.97
CA ASP A 138 -44.28 16.67 69.01
C ASP A 138 -45.49 15.82 68.63
N HIS A 139 -45.34 14.50 68.54
CA HIS A 139 -46.39 13.64 68.05
C HIS A 139 -47.27 13.11 69.18
N ILE A 140 -48.47 13.67 69.31
CA ILE A 140 -49.52 13.07 70.14
C ILE A 140 -49.96 11.73 69.53
N ASN A 141 -49.89 10.64 70.30
CA ASN A 141 -50.40 9.35 69.84
C ASN A 141 -51.93 9.41 69.66
N PRO A 142 -52.50 8.65 68.69
CA PRO A 142 -53.95 8.65 68.43
C PRO A 142 -54.85 8.26 69.62
N ASP A 143 -54.28 7.67 70.68
CA ASP A 143 -54.97 7.32 71.92
C ASP A 143 -54.95 8.42 73.00
N GLY A 144 -54.39 9.59 72.67
CA GLY A 144 -54.23 10.73 73.58
C GLY A 144 -53.12 10.55 74.60
N THR A 145 -52.21 9.59 74.40
CA THR A 145 -50.95 9.51 75.15
C THR A 145 -49.84 10.24 74.42
N ASP A 146 -48.99 10.89 75.19
CA ASP A 146 -47.87 11.65 74.66
C ASP A 146 -46.70 10.75 74.31
N ASP A 147 -45.92 11.13 73.31
CA ASP A 147 -44.72 10.37 72.95
C ASP A 147 -43.48 10.81 73.76
N SER A 148 -43.47 11.98 74.42
CA SER A 148 -42.26 12.54 75.03
C SER A 148 -42.46 13.14 76.43
N MET A 149 -42.83 12.31 77.42
CA MET A 149 -42.99 12.77 78.83
C MET A 149 -41.87 12.41 79.77
N PHE A 150 -41.49 13.34 80.66
CA PHE A 150 -40.66 13.04 81.84
C PHE A 150 -41.40 12.19 82.90
N THR A 151 -40.67 11.29 83.56
CA THR A 151 -41.19 10.50 84.69
C THR A 151 -40.93 11.17 86.05
N THR A 152 -41.85 10.95 87.00
CA THR A 152 -41.74 11.54 88.34
C THR A 152 -40.60 10.97 89.17
N GLY A 153 -39.76 11.84 89.75
CA GLY A 153 -38.88 11.53 90.88
C GLY A 153 -37.40 11.86 90.69
N GLY A 154 -36.91 11.86 89.44
CA GLY A 154 -35.50 12.12 89.09
C GLY A 154 -35.28 13.25 88.07
N SER A 155 -36.20 13.42 87.11
CA SER A 155 -36.16 14.49 86.10
C SER A 155 -36.45 15.85 86.74
N LYS A 156 -35.39 16.60 87.02
CA LYS A 156 -35.40 17.94 87.62
C LYS A 156 -34.19 18.70 87.10
N ASP A 157 -34.29 20.01 86.95
CA ASP A 157 -33.22 20.85 86.39
C ASP A 157 -31.95 20.86 87.24
N VAL A 158 -32.07 20.71 88.57
CA VAL A 158 -30.93 20.59 89.50
C VAL A 158 -30.25 19.22 89.47
N ASN A 159 -30.78 18.25 88.75
CA ASN A 159 -30.19 16.91 88.65
C ASN A 159 -29.48 16.76 87.31
N ASP A 160 -28.44 15.93 87.30
CA ASP A 160 -27.74 15.55 86.08
C ASP A 160 -28.68 14.77 85.13
N ILE A 161 -28.48 14.94 83.82
CA ILE A 161 -29.30 14.30 82.76
C ILE A 161 -29.31 12.78 82.89
N SER A 162 -28.24 12.17 83.43
CA SER A 162 -28.17 10.72 83.66
C SER A 162 -29.22 10.20 84.66
N GLN A 163 -29.86 11.10 85.41
CA GLN A 163 -30.97 10.80 86.34
C GLN A 163 -32.33 11.12 85.74
N TRP A 164 -32.37 11.80 84.60
CA TRP A 164 -33.61 12.10 83.90
C TRP A 164 -34.12 10.84 83.22
N MET A 165 -35.42 10.67 83.29
CA MET A 165 -36.12 9.51 82.75
C MET A 165 -37.35 9.99 82.00
N HIS A 166 -37.62 9.41 80.84
CA HIS A 166 -38.79 9.70 80.01
C HIS A 166 -39.67 8.46 79.79
N THR A 167 -40.91 8.67 79.34
CA THR A 167 -41.88 7.63 79.02
C THR A 167 -42.86 8.10 77.96
N ILE A 168 -43.27 7.16 77.11
CA ILE A 168 -44.21 7.39 76.01
C ILE A 168 -45.61 6.79 76.32
N THR A 169 -45.81 6.35 77.56
CA THR A 169 -46.91 5.42 77.93
C THR A 169 -47.94 6.02 78.88
N LYS A 170 -47.78 7.28 79.24
CA LYS A 170 -48.66 8.00 80.15
C LYS A 170 -49.23 9.21 79.43
N PRO A 171 -50.49 9.58 79.67
CA PRO A 171 -51.04 10.81 79.13
C PRO A 171 -50.51 12.02 79.90
N THR A 172 -50.01 13.02 79.17
CA THR A 172 -49.76 14.37 79.67
C THR A 172 -51.09 15.08 79.88
N PRO A 173 -51.27 15.86 80.96
CA PRO A 173 -52.40 16.78 81.01
C PRO A 173 -52.37 17.70 79.78
N ASP A 174 -53.51 17.93 79.10
CA ASP A 174 -53.52 18.68 77.83
C ASP A 174 -52.88 20.07 77.92
N LYS A 175 -52.96 20.69 79.10
CA LYS A 175 -52.33 21.97 79.34
C LYS A 175 -50.81 21.87 79.31
N ASP A 176 -50.20 20.76 79.71
CA ASP A 176 -48.76 20.62 79.79
C ASP A 176 -48.19 20.03 78.48
N ASN A 177 -49.04 19.71 77.50
CA ASN A 177 -48.61 19.07 76.25
C ASN A 177 -48.16 20.11 75.21
N ILE A 178 -46.96 19.93 74.67
CA ILE A 178 -46.33 20.73 73.61
C ILE A 178 -46.72 20.08 72.28
N LEU A 179 -47.04 20.86 71.24
CA LEU A 179 -47.20 20.30 69.89
C LEU A 179 -46.04 20.65 68.97
N HIS A 180 -45.44 21.82 69.17
CA HIS A 180 -44.29 22.24 68.40
C HIS A 180 -43.31 23.06 69.22
N ALA A 181 -42.02 22.99 68.85
CA ALA A 181 -40.98 23.88 69.34
C ALA A 181 -39.95 24.18 68.25
N PHE A 182 -39.21 25.27 68.40
CA PHE A 182 -38.15 25.66 67.48
C PHE A 182 -37.04 26.46 68.18
N ALA A 183 -35.88 26.52 67.53
CA ALA A 183 -34.79 27.44 67.85
C ALA A 183 -34.13 27.94 66.56
N ALA A 184 -33.69 29.19 66.56
CA ALA A 184 -32.94 29.81 65.48
C ALA A 184 -31.92 30.80 66.03
N LEU A 185 -30.72 30.81 65.44
CA LEU A 185 -29.64 31.74 65.76
C LEU A 185 -29.51 32.77 64.65
N TYR A 186 -29.30 34.01 65.06
CA TYR A 186 -29.13 35.14 64.17
C TYR A 186 -27.83 35.87 64.49
N ARG A 187 -27.25 36.46 63.46
CA ARG A 187 -26.13 37.39 63.58
C ARG A 187 -26.63 38.78 63.28
N GLN A 188 -26.37 39.73 64.17
CA GLN A 188 -26.66 41.13 63.88
C GLN A 188 -25.43 41.81 63.27
N ASP A 189 -25.52 42.18 61.99
CA ASP A 189 -24.52 42.99 61.29
C ASP A 189 -24.79 44.49 61.52
N ASP A 190 -23.89 45.21 62.19
CA ASP A 190 -24.00 46.65 62.54
C ASP A 190 -23.89 47.61 61.33
N ASN A 191 -24.32 47.21 60.14
CA ASN A 191 -24.22 48.06 58.93
C ASN A 191 -25.46 48.92 58.66
N SER A 192 -26.52 48.85 59.47
CA SER A 192 -27.78 49.58 59.24
C SER A 192 -28.03 50.77 60.17
N ILE A 193 -27.24 50.98 61.22
CA ILE A 193 -27.43 52.12 62.15
C ILE A 193 -26.16 52.97 62.22
N THR A 194 -26.12 54.08 61.48
CA THR A 194 -25.20 55.17 61.84
C THR A 194 -25.66 55.71 63.19
N PRO A 195 -24.86 55.65 64.28
CA PRO A 195 -25.27 56.26 65.53
C PRO A 195 -25.25 57.78 65.33
N GLU A 196 -26.41 58.42 65.25
CA GLU A 196 -26.49 59.86 65.44
C GLU A 196 -26.13 60.10 66.92
N LEU A 197 -24.86 60.46 67.17
CA LEU A 197 -24.35 60.79 68.50
C LEU A 197 -25.31 61.78 69.18
N PRO A 198 -25.67 61.59 70.46
CA PRO A 198 -26.48 62.58 71.16
C PRO A 198 -25.75 63.93 71.17
N PRO A 199 -26.45 65.09 71.08
CA PRO A 199 -25.85 66.42 70.89
C PRO A 199 -24.92 66.92 72.00
N ALA A 200 -24.60 66.09 73.00
CA ALA A 200 -23.83 66.44 74.17
C ALA A 200 -22.32 66.18 74.03
N CYS A 201 -21.85 65.62 72.91
CA CYS A 201 -20.42 65.31 72.70
C CYS A 201 -19.64 66.41 71.95
N ASP A 202 -20.28 67.51 71.56
CA ASP A 202 -19.68 68.58 70.74
C ASP A 202 -19.27 69.84 71.53
N ASP A 203 -19.34 69.82 72.87
CA ASP A 203 -18.88 70.93 73.72
C ASP A 203 -17.56 70.59 74.45
N PRO A 204 -16.43 71.23 74.10
CA PRO A 204 -15.16 71.00 74.78
C PRO A 204 -15.08 71.61 76.20
N GLU A 205 -16.17 72.17 76.77
CA GLU A 205 -16.16 72.80 78.10
C GLU A 205 -17.12 72.19 79.16
N ALA A 206 -17.69 71.00 78.95
CA ALA A 206 -18.66 70.41 79.88
C ALA A 206 -18.23 69.09 80.56
N ASP A 207 -17.00 68.98 81.07
CA ASP A 207 -16.63 67.91 82.02
C ASP A 207 -16.83 68.38 83.48
N THR A 208 -18.06 68.26 84.01
CA THR A 208 -18.27 68.30 85.47
C THR A 208 -19.29 67.28 85.99
N THR A 209 -19.78 66.34 85.18
CA THR A 209 -20.76 65.32 85.62
C THR A 209 -20.44 63.91 85.14
N GLY A 210 -19.18 63.48 85.10
CA GLY A 210 -18.80 62.06 85.18
C GLY A 210 -19.59 61.08 84.30
N ILE A 211 -19.98 61.48 83.08
CA ILE A 211 -20.47 60.57 82.04
C ILE A 211 -19.23 60.17 81.26
N ASP A 212 -18.88 58.89 81.36
CA ASP A 212 -17.76 58.31 80.64
C ASP A 212 -18.11 58.22 79.15
N CYS A 213 -17.55 59.11 78.34
CA CYS A 213 -17.65 59.05 76.87
C CYS A 213 -16.66 58.04 76.26
N ILE A 214 -16.12 57.10 77.03
CA ILE A 214 -15.29 56.01 76.56
C ILE A 214 -15.80 54.69 77.16
N ASN A 215 -16.81 54.10 76.53
CA ASN A 215 -16.89 52.65 76.51
C ASN A 215 -17.31 52.15 75.11
N PRO A 216 -16.39 52.06 74.15
CA PRO A 216 -16.62 51.32 72.92
C PRO A 216 -16.51 49.84 73.26
N LYS A 217 -17.60 49.25 73.73
CA LYS A 217 -17.73 47.80 73.94
C LYS A 217 -18.52 47.09 72.83
N ASN A 218 -18.76 47.75 71.70
CA ASN A 218 -19.66 47.23 70.66
C ASN A 218 -18.98 47.31 69.29
N ASN A 219 -18.02 46.42 69.07
CA ASN A 219 -17.45 46.15 67.75
C ASN A 219 -17.53 44.64 67.46
N PHE A 220 -18.56 43.98 67.99
CA PHE A 220 -18.80 42.55 67.87
C PHE A 220 -20.15 42.34 67.19
N GLU A 221 -20.16 41.43 66.22
CA GLU A 221 -21.34 40.81 65.66
C GLU A 221 -22.04 40.05 66.80
N ASP A 222 -23.10 40.63 67.38
CA ASP A 222 -23.83 39.99 68.46
C ASP A 222 -24.61 38.79 67.91
N ILE A 223 -24.58 37.69 68.65
CA ILE A 223 -25.27 36.45 68.30
C ILE A 223 -26.52 36.34 69.17
N TYR A 224 -27.66 36.24 68.52
CA TYR A 224 -28.97 36.13 69.16
C TYR A 224 -29.56 34.75 68.94
N ILE A 225 -30.16 34.16 69.97
CA ILE A 225 -31.01 32.99 69.81
C ILE A 225 -32.47 33.39 70.02
N TYR A 226 -33.32 33.00 69.08
CA TYR A 226 -34.76 33.02 69.20
C TYR A 226 -35.28 31.60 69.32
N PHE A 227 -36.24 31.39 70.20
CA PHE A 227 -36.81 30.08 70.46
C PHE A 227 -38.28 30.20 70.81
N GLY A 228 -39.04 29.15 70.55
CA GLY A 228 -40.47 29.17 70.84
C GLY A 228 -41.06 27.78 70.96
N MET A 229 -42.26 27.72 71.52
CA MET A 229 -43.05 26.51 71.63
C MET A 229 -44.54 26.84 71.76
N ASP A 230 -45.39 25.90 71.33
CA ASP A 230 -46.83 25.98 71.53
C ASP A 230 -47.35 24.90 72.48
N ARG A 231 -48.59 25.06 72.94
CA ARG A 231 -49.27 24.12 73.85
C ARG A 231 -50.65 23.75 73.34
N LEU A 232 -51.02 22.48 73.49
CA LEU A 232 -52.31 21.92 73.07
C LEU A 232 -53.53 22.61 73.74
N ALA A 233 -53.39 23.06 74.98
CA ALA A 233 -54.46 23.75 75.71
C ALA A 233 -53.95 24.86 76.66
N ASN A 234 -54.70 25.95 76.73
CA ASN A 234 -54.41 27.11 77.58
C ASN A 234 -55.17 27.11 78.93
N ASN A 235 -55.91 26.04 79.26
CA ASN A 235 -56.77 25.99 80.45
C ASN A 235 -56.02 25.54 81.72
N GLY A 236 -55.09 26.36 82.19
CA GLY A 236 -54.40 26.19 83.47
C GLY A 236 -52.97 26.69 83.44
N ALA A 237 -52.38 26.94 84.61
CA ALA A 237 -50.97 27.35 84.71
C ALA A 237 -50.04 26.18 84.39
N ALA A 238 -49.10 26.40 83.47
CA ALA A 238 -47.87 25.64 83.34
C ALA A 238 -46.78 26.62 82.87
N ASP A 239 -45.62 26.53 83.51
CA ASP A 239 -44.45 27.34 83.16
C ASP A 239 -43.60 26.60 82.14
N LEU A 240 -42.61 27.27 81.56
CA LEU A 240 -41.76 26.70 80.52
C LEU A 240 -40.30 26.70 80.91
N GLY A 241 -39.57 25.74 80.35
CA GLY A 241 -38.13 25.67 80.35
C GLY A 241 -37.61 25.43 78.94
N PHE A 242 -36.43 25.98 78.66
CA PHE A 242 -35.74 25.80 77.40
C PHE A 242 -34.27 25.57 77.67
N TRP A 243 -33.79 24.38 77.33
CA TRP A 243 -32.41 23.97 77.50
C TRP A 243 -31.63 24.08 76.20
N LEU A 244 -30.38 24.54 76.27
CA LEU A 244 -29.37 24.41 75.22
C LEU A 244 -28.23 23.53 75.75
N PHE A 245 -27.93 22.45 75.03
CA PHE A 245 -26.91 21.48 75.43
C PHE A 245 -25.68 21.60 74.56
N LYS A 246 -24.50 21.68 75.20
CA LYS A 246 -23.20 21.69 74.53
C LYS A 246 -22.80 20.33 73.97
N ALA A 247 -23.29 19.25 74.58
CA ALA A 247 -23.03 17.89 74.14
C ALA A 247 -24.32 17.27 73.60
N PRO A 248 -24.23 16.36 72.62
CA PRO A 248 -25.40 15.75 72.02
C PRO A 248 -26.17 14.89 73.04
N ILE A 249 -27.49 15.00 73.03
CA ILE A 249 -28.40 14.22 73.87
C ILE A 249 -29.51 13.60 73.02
N ASN A 250 -29.82 12.33 73.30
CA ASN A 250 -30.78 11.54 72.56
C ASN A 250 -31.70 10.75 73.50
N GLN A 251 -32.93 10.48 73.07
CA GLN A 251 -33.84 9.58 73.79
C GLN A 251 -33.49 8.10 73.53
N ALA A 252 -33.31 7.31 74.59
CA ALA A 252 -33.11 5.87 74.49
C ALA A 252 -34.41 5.09 74.66
N SER A 253 -34.54 3.94 73.98
CA SER A 253 -35.75 3.12 74.03
C SER A 253 -36.10 2.55 75.42
N ASP A 254 -35.18 2.59 76.37
CA ASP A 254 -35.38 2.15 77.76
C ASP A 254 -35.88 3.25 78.70
N GLY A 255 -36.11 4.46 78.16
CA GLY A 255 -36.61 5.61 78.91
C GLY A 255 -35.51 6.47 79.54
N THR A 256 -34.23 6.26 79.18
CA THR A 256 -33.10 7.10 79.61
C THR A 256 -32.67 8.09 78.52
N PHE A 257 -31.86 9.09 78.87
CA PHE A 257 -31.19 9.95 77.89
C PHE A 257 -29.74 9.50 77.69
N VAL A 258 -29.27 9.48 76.43
CA VAL A 258 -27.95 8.98 76.03
C VAL A 258 -27.22 9.94 75.09
N ASP A 259 -25.89 9.89 75.07
CA ASP A 259 -25.06 10.55 74.05
C ASP A 259 -25.12 9.81 72.70
N ASP A 260 -24.45 10.33 71.67
CA ASP A 260 -24.39 9.70 70.32
C ASP A 260 -23.72 8.32 70.31
N LEU A 261 -22.95 7.98 71.35
CA LEU A 261 -22.32 6.68 71.54
C LEU A 261 -23.21 5.70 72.31
N GLY A 262 -24.40 6.15 72.75
CA GLY A 262 -25.36 5.37 73.53
C GLY A 262 -24.99 5.22 75.02
N ASN A 263 -24.04 6.00 75.54
CA ASN A 263 -23.75 6.07 76.97
C ASN A 263 -24.74 7.02 77.67
N PRO A 264 -24.97 6.91 78.99
CA PRO A 264 -25.83 7.85 79.71
C PRO A 264 -25.38 9.30 79.49
N ALA A 265 -26.28 10.15 79.00
CA ALA A 265 -26.02 11.57 78.81
C ALA A 265 -25.81 12.24 80.17
N THR A 266 -24.92 13.22 80.24
CA THR A 266 -24.62 13.98 81.46
C THR A 266 -24.65 15.47 81.18
N GLN A 267 -24.88 16.28 82.21
CA GLN A 267 -24.79 17.73 82.06
C GLN A 267 -23.33 18.14 81.77
N THR A 268 -23.15 19.06 80.84
CA THR A 268 -21.84 19.65 80.49
C THR A 268 -21.79 21.07 81.06
N ILE A 269 -20.62 21.48 81.55
CA ILE A 269 -20.42 22.86 82.01
C ILE A 269 -20.68 23.79 80.82
N GLY A 270 -21.55 24.79 81.01
CA GLY A 270 -21.97 25.70 79.95
C GLY A 270 -23.27 25.30 79.24
N ASN A 271 -23.95 24.23 79.65
CA ASN A 271 -25.35 24.01 79.26
C ASN A 271 -26.22 25.15 79.81
N ILE A 272 -27.16 25.64 79.01
CA ILE A 272 -27.96 26.83 79.35
C ILE A 272 -29.40 26.41 79.58
N LEU A 273 -30.00 26.94 80.65
CA LEU A 273 -31.42 26.78 80.96
C LEU A 273 -32.06 28.16 81.00
N ILE A 274 -33.05 28.38 80.14
CA ILE A 274 -33.91 29.55 80.15
C ILE A 274 -35.26 29.15 80.73
N LEU A 275 -35.67 29.79 81.82
CA LEU A 275 -36.95 29.56 82.47
C LEU A 275 -37.86 30.75 82.30
N SER A 276 -39.12 30.49 81.95
CA SER A 276 -40.14 31.51 81.76
C SER A 276 -41.38 31.18 82.59
N GLU A 277 -41.74 32.08 83.50
CA GLU A 277 -42.94 32.00 84.34
C GLU A 277 -44.07 32.84 83.76
N PHE A 278 -45.29 32.29 83.74
CA PHE A 278 -46.46 33.03 83.24
C PHE A 278 -47.51 33.29 84.32
N ASN A 279 -48.09 34.50 84.30
CA ASN A 279 -49.27 34.82 85.08
C ASN A 279 -50.56 34.47 84.32
N GLN A 280 -51.69 34.27 85.04
CA GLN A 280 -53.03 33.97 84.47
C GLN A 280 -53.69 35.15 83.72
N GLY A 281 -52.92 35.86 82.90
CA GLY A 281 -53.37 36.99 82.10
C GLY A 281 -52.59 37.19 80.79
N GLY A 282 -51.72 36.24 80.41
CA GLY A 282 -51.00 36.27 79.13
C GLY A 282 -49.75 37.16 79.10
N ALA A 283 -49.12 37.42 80.24
CA ALA A 283 -47.87 38.17 80.32
C ALA A 283 -46.82 37.36 81.11
N ILE A 284 -45.55 37.52 80.75
CA ILE A 284 -44.42 36.89 81.44
C ILE A 284 -44.19 37.58 82.77
N ALA A 285 -44.16 36.78 83.84
CA ALA A 285 -43.97 37.26 85.20
C ALA A 285 -42.49 37.46 85.53
N ASP A 286 -41.68 36.44 85.23
CA ASP A 286 -40.24 36.36 85.47
C ASP A 286 -39.61 35.50 84.36
N LEU A 287 -38.47 35.92 83.82
CA LEU A 287 -37.65 35.12 82.90
C LEU A 287 -36.23 35.03 83.47
N LYS A 288 -35.62 33.85 83.49
CA LYS A 288 -34.29 33.64 84.09
C LYS A 288 -33.41 32.77 83.22
N VAL A 289 -32.15 33.17 83.07
CA VAL A 289 -31.14 32.38 82.35
C VAL A 289 -30.13 31.84 83.33
N TYR A 290 -29.92 30.52 83.31
CA TYR A 290 -28.98 29.81 84.14
C TYR A 290 -27.93 29.10 83.29
N GLU A 291 -26.70 29.05 83.78
CA GLU A 291 -25.64 28.19 83.27
C GLU A 291 -25.44 27.00 84.20
N TRP A 292 -25.32 25.79 83.66
CA TRP A 292 -24.85 24.64 84.41
C TRP A 292 -23.35 24.76 84.68
N VAL A 293 -22.98 24.86 85.95
CA VAL A 293 -21.59 24.95 86.41
C VAL A 293 -21.19 23.75 87.28
N GLY A 294 -22.07 22.76 87.41
CA GLY A 294 -21.85 21.53 88.17
C GLY A 294 -21.96 21.71 89.69
N ALA A 295 -20.96 22.26 90.36
CA ALA A 295 -21.01 22.48 91.80
C ALA A 295 -20.53 23.88 92.17
N GLY A 296 -21.31 24.60 92.96
CA GLY A 296 -20.95 25.93 93.47
C GLY A 296 -21.55 27.10 92.69
N GLY A 297 -22.56 26.86 91.86
CA GLY A 297 -23.39 27.91 91.29
C GLY A 297 -24.26 28.60 92.35
N SER A 298 -24.85 29.75 91.99
CA SER A 298 -25.74 30.52 92.87
C SER A 298 -26.91 29.70 93.43
N ASP A 299 -27.40 28.72 92.67
CA ASP A 299 -28.60 27.95 92.96
C ASP A 299 -28.33 26.43 92.95
N GLY A 300 -27.14 26.05 93.42
CA GLY A 300 -26.70 24.65 93.48
C GLY A 300 -25.78 24.30 92.32
N PRO A 301 -26.21 23.45 91.36
CA PRO A 301 -25.43 23.16 90.16
C PRO A 301 -25.61 24.19 89.04
N LEU A 302 -26.64 25.04 89.16
CA LEU A 302 -26.95 26.12 88.23
C LEU A 302 -26.47 27.46 88.80
N ASN A 303 -25.95 28.31 87.92
CA ASN A 303 -25.56 29.68 88.21
C ASN A 303 -26.47 30.63 87.44
N LEU A 304 -27.17 31.51 88.13
CA LEU A 304 -28.00 32.55 87.52
C LEU A 304 -27.09 33.54 86.78
N LEU A 305 -27.31 33.68 85.48
CA LEU A 305 -26.60 34.63 84.63
C LEU A 305 -27.33 35.96 84.56
N GLU A 306 -28.62 35.93 84.23
CA GLU A 306 -29.43 37.12 83.98
C GLU A 306 -30.91 36.89 84.34
N GLU A 307 -31.62 37.97 84.71
CA GLU A 307 -33.07 37.99 84.89
C GLU A 307 -33.70 38.92 83.83
N GLY A 308 -34.58 38.36 83.00
CA GLY A 308 -35.35 39.08 81.99
C GLY A 308 -36.80 39.32 82.41
N ALA A 309 -37.57 39.88 81.49
CA ALA A 309 -39.00 40.16 81.68
C ALA A 309 -39.79 39.91 80.38
N ASP A 310 -41.10 40.16 80.44
CA ASP A 310 -41.94 40.36 79.25
C ASP A 310 -41.31 41.47 78.40
N CYS A 311 -41.17 41.24 77.10
CA CYS A 311 -40.50 42.20 76.24
C CYS A 311 -41.28 43.54 76.20
N ASP A 312 -40.62 44.66 76.50
CA ASP A 312 -41.27 45.95 76.74
C ASP A 312 -41.71 46.62 75.42
N PHE A 313 -42.99 46.49 75.03
CA PHE A 313 -43.59 47.32 73.98
C PHE A 313 -43.81 48.75 74.48
N VAL A 314 -42.77 49.58 74.49
CA VAL A 314 -42.95 51.01 74.69
C VAL A 314 -43.58 51.62 73.44
N ASP A 315 -44.90 51.75 73.49
CA ASP A 315 -45.77 52.59 72.66
C ASP A 315 -45.18 54.01 72.51
N PHE A 316 -44.36 54.23 71.48
CA PHE A 316 -44.00 55.59 71.05
C PHE A 316 -45.15 56.16 70.22
N ALA A 317 -46.25 56.49 70.91
CA ALA A 317 -47.41 57.12 70.31
C ALA A 317 -47.01 58.45 69.64
N ILE A 318 -46.90 58.45 68.31
CA ILE A 318 -46.95 59.68 67.52
C ILE A 318 -48.34 60.31 67.76
N PRO A 319 -48.47 61.56 68.24
CA PRO A 319 -49.77 62.14 68.53
C PRO A 319 -50.58 62.35 67.24
N GLY A 320 -51.51 61.46 66.92
CA GLY A 320 -52.48 61.69 65.85
C GLY A 320 -53.06 60.46 65.12
N THR A 321 -52.56 59.25 65.35
CA THR A 321 -53.09 58.02 64.72
C THR A 321 -53.95 57.22 65.71
N SER A 322 -55.05 56.67 65.19
CA SER A 322 -56.03 55.88 65.93
C SER A 322 -55.47 54.50 66.29
N PRO A 323 -55.79 53.91 67.45
CA PRO A 323 -55.29 52.61 67.83
C PRO A 323 -56.08 51.53 67.07
N THR A 324 -55.45 50.95 66.05
CA THR A 324 -55.82 49.62 65.57
C THR A 324 -54.63 48.73 65.84
N ARG A 325 -54.80 47.90 66.87
CA ARG A 325 -53.95 46.77 67.25
C ARG A 325 -54.09 45.72 66.16
N ASP A 326 -53.31 45.86 65.10
CA ASP A 326 -53.26 44.98 63.93
C ASP A 326 -51.78 44.86 63.54
N GLY A 327 -51.18 43.69 63.80
CA GLY A 327 -49.79 43.34 63.42
C GLY A 327 -48.67 44.06 64.17
N VAL A 328 -48.65 44.02 65.50
CA VAL A 328 -47.53 44.58 66.27
C VAL A 328 -46.40 43.56 66.31
N ALA A 329 -45.21 44.01 65.89
CA ALA A 329 -43.89 43.40 65.90
C ALA A 329 -43.62 42.43 67.05
N GLY A 330 -42.70 41.50 66.85
CA GLY A 330 -42.00 40.77 67.93
C GLY A 330 -41.02 41.69 68.66
N PRO A 331 -40.34 41.18 69.69
CA PRO A 331 -39.58 42.03 70.59
C PRO A 331 -38.18 42.36 70.08
N PRO A 332 -37.83 43.63 69.82
CA PRO A 332 -36.44 44.04 69.80
C PRO A 332 -35.89 43.87 71.22
N ILE A 333 -34.79 43.13 71.36
CA ILE A 333 -33.98 43.14 72.56
C ILE A 333 -33.35 44.55 72.66
N TYR A 334 -34.00 45.45 73.42
CA TYR A 334 -33.52 46.82 73.55
C TYR A 334 -32.12 46.86 74.19
N PRO A 335 -31.28 47.85 73.85
CA PRO A 335 -29.99 48.06 74.51
C PRO A 335 -30.14 48.11 76.04
N GLY A 336 -29.68 47.06 76.73
CA GLY A 336 -29.75 46.92 78.18
C GLY A 336 -30.72 45.87 78.74
N GLN A 337 -31.42 45.11 77.89
CA GLN A 337 -31.96 43.80 78.26
C GLN A 337 -31.21 42.75 77.44
N ASP A 338 -30.66 41.70 78.05
CA ASP A 338 -29.90 40.68 77.29
C ASP A 338 -30.75 39.41 77.03
N VAL A 339 -31.97 39.36 77.58
CA VAL A 339 -32.94 38.29 77.41
C VAL A 339 -34.37 38.77 77.69
N CYS A 340 -35.34 38.38 76.86
CA CYS A 340 -36.75 38.63 77.08
C CYS A 340 -37.63 37.54 76.44
N GLY A 341 -38.93 37.53 76.72
CA GLY A 341 -39.88 36.69 75.99
C GLY A 341 -41.26 37.31 75.86
N ASN A 342 -42.12 36.64 75.10
CA ASN A 342 -43.49 37.05 74.85
C ASN A 342 -44.43 35.83 74.80
N VAL A 343 -45.70 36.05 75.14
CA VAL A 343 -46.78 35.06 75.03
C VAL A 343 -47.92 35.71 74.26
N ASN A 344 -48.49 34.98 73.30
CA ASN A 344 -49.58 35.53 72.50
C ASN A 344 -50.77 35.93 73.38
N THR A 345 -51.11 37.22 73.41
CA THR A 345 -52.19 37.75 74.28
C THR A 345 -53.57 37.69 73.63
N VAL A 346 -53.62 37.44 72.31
CA VAL A 346 -54.84 37.23 71.53
C VAL A 346 -54.72 36.00 70.64
N ALA A 347 -55.84 35.62 70.03
CA ALA A 347 -55.82 34.58 69.02
C ALA A 347 -55.05 35.07 67.79
N GLU A 348 -54.04 34.31 67.36
CA GLU A 348 -53.12 34.62 66.25
C GLU A 348 -53.12 33.46 65.25
N VAL A 349 -53.02 33.73 63.95
CA VAL A 349 -53.06 32.65 62.94
C VAL A 349 -51.81 31.78 63.08
N ALA A 350 -52.00 30.48 63.26
CA ALA A 350 -50.87 29.56 63.36
C ALA A 350 -50.27 29.34 61.97
N PRO A 351 -48.96 29.53 61.78
CA PRO A 351 -48.34 29.40 60.47
C PRO A 351 -48.04 27.93 60.13
N TRP A 352 -47.89 27.07 61.13
CA TRP A 352 -47.82 25.62 60.97
C TRP A 352 -49.13 24.97 61.38
N LYS A 353 -49.27 23.68 61.04
CA LYS A 353 -50.47 22.91 61.33
C LYS A 353 -50.65 22.75 62.84
N PHE A 354 -51.49 23.61 63.42
CA PHE A 354 -51.78 23.63 64.85
C PHE A 354 -53.27 23.34 65.08
N HIS A 355 -53.59 22.42 65.99
CA HIS A 355 -54.96 22.08 66.36
C HIS A 355 -55.13 22.17 67.88
N PRO A 356 -55.65 23.29 68.41
CA PRO A 356 -55.87 23.42 69.85
C PRO A 356 -57.06 22.59 70.31
N LYS A 357 -57.04 22.16 71.58
CA LYS A 357 -58.09 21.30 72.14
C LYS A 357 -59.48 21.96 72.28
N PHE A 358 -59.55 23.28 72.42
CA PHE A 358 -60.76 23.99 72.85
C PHE A 358 -61.20 25.13 71.90
N ASP A 359 -60.73 25.15 70.64
CA ASP A 359 -61.18 26.12 69.64
C ASP A 359 -62.14 25.49 68.62
N ASP A 360 -63.42 25.85 68.71
CA ASP A 360 -64.48 25.39 67.80
C ASP A 360 -64.43 26.08 66.41
N THR A 361 -63.43 26.94 66.14
CA THR A 361 -63.27 27.64 64.85
C THR A 361 -62.34 26.93 63.85
N CYS A 362 -61.55 25.96 64.30
CA CYS A 362 -60.92 24.98 63.42
C CYS A 362 -62.01 24.10 62.81
N ASN A 363 -62.02 23.92 61.49
CA ASN A 363 -63.10 23.23 60.81
C ASN A 363 -63.07 21.73 61.16
N ASP A 364 -63.83 21.33 62.18
CA ASP A 364 -63.95 19.95 62.70
C ASP A 364 -64.65 18.99 61.72
N ASN A 365 -64.08 18.75 60.55
CA ASN A 365 -64.52 17.69 59.65
C ASN A 365 -63.67 16.42 59.87
N PRO A 366 -64.16 15.40 60.60
CA PRO A 366 -63.39 14.20 60.95
C PRO A 366 -63.15 13.25 59.75
N ALA A 367 -63.44 13.68 58.52
CA ALA A 367 -63.24 12.90 57.29
C ALA A 367 -62.05 13.39 56.45
N GLU A 368 -61.41 14.52 56.81
CA GLU A 368 -60.26 15.10 56.12
C GLU A 368 -59.18 15.44 57.15
N GLU A 369 -58.60 14.42 57.76
CA GLU A 369 -57.70 14.46 58.92
C GLU A 369 -56.37 15.22 58.70
N TYR A 370 -56.15 15.90 57.58
CA TYR A 370 -54.84 16.51 57.25
C TYR A 370 -54.86 17.83 56.45
N ASP A 371 -56.00 18.53 56.34
CA ASP A 371 -56.10 19.83 55.63
C ASP A 371 -56.62 20.97 56.54
N ALA A 372 -55.79 21.39 57.51
CA ALA A 372 -56.05 22.57 58.32
C ALA A 372 -54.94 23.60 58.05
N THR A 373 -55.28 24.59 57.24
CA THR A 373 -54.44 25.77 56.93
C THR A 373 -55.01 27.06 57.54
N ASP A 374 -56.07 26.97 58.37
CA ASP A 374 -56.82 28.13 58.90
C ASP A 374 -56.98 28.13 60.45
N CYS A 375 -56.16 27.40 61.19
CA CYS A 375 -56.25 27.36 62.67
C CYS A 375 -55.46 28.50 63.33
N THR A 376 -55.92 28.96 64.51
CA THR A 376 -55.26 30.01 65.30
C THR A 376 -54.63 29.43 66.56
N PHE A 377 -53.55 30.03 67.06
CA PHE A 377 -53.08 29.91 68.44
C PHE A 377 -54.03 30.68 69.36
N PRO A 378 -54.83 30.04 70.24
CA PRO A 378 -55.62 30.76 71.22
C PRO A 378 -54.75 31.61 72.15
N PRO A 379 -55.30 32.66 72.79
CA PRO A 379 -54.54 33.44 73.76
C PRO A 379 -53.83 32.55 74.78
N SER A 380 -52.55 32.80 75.03
CA SER A 380 -51.69 32.06 75.96
C SER A 380 -51.44 30.60 75.59
N SER A 381 -51.33 30.30 74.29
CA SER A 381 -50.96 28.97 73.79
C SER A 381 -49.65 28.94 73.00
N PHE A 382 -49.09 30.09 72.64
CA PHE A 382 -47.80 30.21 71.94
C PHE A 382 -46.86 31.11 72.74
N TYR A 383 -45.62 30.67 72.85
CA TYR A 383 -44.54 31.37 73.54
C TYR A 383 -43.33 31.50 72.63
N GLU A 384 -42.70 32.66 72.71
CA GLU A 384 -41.43 32.97 72.07
C GLU A 384 -40.49 33.68 73.05
N GLY A 385 -39.20 33.52 72.85
CA GLY A 385 -38.16 34.14 73.64
C GLY A 385 -36.93 34.46 72.80
N GLY A 386 -36.21 35.50 73.20
CA GLY A 386 -34.96 35.94 72.59
C GLY A 386 -33.87 36.13 73.63
N ALA A 387 -32.64 35.75 73.32
CA ALA A 387 -31.46 35.98 74.17
C ALA A 387 -30.23 36.39 73.35
N ASN A 388 -29.51 37.42 73.80
CA ASN A 388 -28.21 37.81 73.25
C ASN A 388 -27.12 36.95 73.90
N LEU A 389 -26.66 35.93 73.19
CA LEU A 389 -25.66 34.99 73.68
C LEU A 389 -24.31 35.69 73.92
N THR A 390 -23.92 36.60 73.04
CA THR A 390 -22.67 37.37 73.17
C THR A 390 -22.67 38.23 74.44
N ALA A 391 -23.76 38.95 74.72
CA ALA A 391 -23.90 39.80 75.90
C ALA A 391 -23.92 39.00 77.21
N LEU A 392 -24.57 37.83 77.19
CA LEU A 392 -24.61 36.89 78.32
C LEU A 392 -23.25 36.20 78.57
N GLY A 393 -22.24 36.43 77.73
CA GLY A 393 -20.93 35.77 77.82
C GLY A 393 -21.00 34.29 77.43
N LEU A 394 -22.05 33.91 76.69
CA LEU A 394 -22.32 32.55 76.26
C LEU A 394 -21.71 32.35 74.88
N THR A 395 -20.59 31.63 74.86
CA THR A 395 -19.88 31.27 73.63
C THR A 395 -19.64 29.77 73.58
N GLY A 396 -19.56 29.23 72.36
CA GLY A 396 -19.26 27.83 72.09
C GLY A 396 -20.40 27.08 71.42
N CYS A 397 -20.14 25.80 71.18
CA CYS A 397 -21.01 24.94 70.38
C CYS A 397 -22.12 24.34 71.25
N PHE A 398 -23.36 24.57 70.84
CA PHE A 398 -24.53 23.79 71.20
C PHE A 398 -24.81 22.75 70.12
N SER A 399 -25.29 21.57 70.54
CA SER A 399 -25.69 20.44 69.69
C SER A 399 -27.19 20.16 69.72
N ASN A 400 -27.88 20.49 70.82
CA ASN A 400 -29.32 20.27 70.95
C ASN A 400 -30.00 21.40 71.71
N PHE A 401 -31.29 21.55 71.47
CA PHE A 401 -32.19 22.24 72.38
C PHE A 401 -33.26 21.29 72.94
N LEU A 402 -33.79 21.59 74.12
CA LEU A 402 -34.98 20.91 74.66
C LEU A 402 -35.95 21.93 75.25
N ALA A 403 -37.13 22.02 74.66
CA ALA A 403 -38.26 22.77 75.20
C ALA A 403 -39.06 21.87 76.16
N GLU A 404 -39.46 22.35 77.32
CA GLU A 404 -40.25 21.58 78.29
C GLU A 404 -41.31 22.40 79.02
N THR A 405 -42.36 21.73 79.47
CA THR A 405 -43.36 22.33 80.38
C THR A 405 -43.18 21.82 81.80
N ARG A 406 -43.47 22.69 82.77
CA ARG A 406 -43.24 22.41 84.20
C ARG A 406 -44.34 22.89 85.12
N SER A 407 -44.37 22.33 86.33
CA SER A 407 -45.42 22.61 87.31
C SER A 407 -45.31 23.97 88.03
N SER A 408 -44.15 24.62 87.96
CA SER A 408 -43.80 25.88 88.65
C SER A 408 -42.45 26.39 88.13
N PRO A 409 -42.08 27.67 88.29
CA PRO A 409 -40.75 28.19 87.91
C PRO A 409 -39.58 27.63 88.77
N SER A 410 -39.85 26.94 89.88
CA SER A 410 -38.81 26.42 90.77
C SER A 410 -37.85 25.46 90.07
N LEU A 411 -36.53 25.56 90.29
CA LEU A 411 -35.52 24.63 89.71
C LEU A 411 -35.70 23.16 90.14
N ASP A 412 -36.51 22.89 91.16
CA ASP A 412 -36.85 21.53 91.61
C ASP A 412 -38.26 21.07 91.20
N ALA A 413 -38.91 21.80 90.29
CA ALA A 413 -40.24 21.52 89.78
C ALA A 413 -40.34 20.13 89.14
N GLN A 414 -41.58 19.64 89.02
CA GLN A 414 -41.84 18.45 88.23
C GLN A 414 -41.90 18.86 86.76
N LEU A 415 -40.90 18.43 85.98
CA LEU A 415 -40.89 18.50 84.52
C LEU A 415 -41.98 17.59 83.95
N LYS A 416 -42.60 18.01 82.85
CA LYS A 416 -43.76 17.35 82.24
C LYS A 416 -43.41 16.87 80.83
N ASP A 417 -43.90 17.57 79.83
CA ASP A 417 -43.69 17.22 78.44
C ASP A 417 -42.45 17.91 77.89
N PHE A 418 -41.88 17.37 76.82
CA PHE A 418 -40.72 18.00 76.20
C PHE A 418 -40.59 17.70 74.71
N VAL A 419 -40.05 18.68 73.99
CA VAL A 419 -39.59 18.56 72.60
C VAL A 419 -38.08 18.67 72.58
N LEU A 420 -37.41 17.66 72.00
CA LEU A 420 -35.96 17.62 71.84
C LEU A 420 -35.58 17.78 70.37
N GLY A 421 -34.68 18.71 70.08
CA GLY A 421 -34.21 19.00 68.72
C GLY A 421 -32.69 19.00 68.57
N GLU A 422 -32.20 18.63 67.39
CA GLU A 422 -30.82 18.88 66.95
C GLU A 422 -30.65 20.37 66.65
N PHE A 423 -29.55 20.96 67.11
CA PHE A 423 -29.24 22.38 66.99
C PHE A 423 -27.73 22.58 66.94
N ASP A 424 -27.09 22.04 65.91
CA ASP A 424 -25.63 22.09 65.74
C ASP A 424 -25.14 23.47 65.31
N THR A 425 -24.76 24.25 66.31
CA THR A 425 -24.27 25.63 66.13
C THR A 425 -22.82 25.72 65.65
N CYS A 426 -22.10 24.59 65.69
CA CYS A 426 -20.77 24.44 65.11
C CYS A 426 -20.79 23.28 64.13
N SER A 427 -20.46 23.57 62.87
CA SER A 427 -20.44 22.57 61.82
C SER A 427 -19.40 22.95 60.78
N ILE A 428 -18.90 21.94 60.07
CA ILE A 428 -18.00 22.12 58.94
C ILE A 428 -18.50 21.33 57.75
N MET A 429 -18.35 21.89 56.55
CA MET A 429 -18.75 21.25 55.31
C MET A 429 -17.52 21.07 54.41
N ALA A 430 -17.12 19.82 54.17
CA ALA A 430 -16.03 19.48 53.28
C ALA A 430 -16.52 19.28 51.83
N SER A 431 -15.73 19.72 50.87
CA SER A 431 -15.91 19.46 49.45
C SER A 431 -14.59 19.06 48.80
N LYS A 432 -14.68 18.29 47.72
CA LYS A 432 -13.54 17.80 46.96
C LYS A 432 -13.89 17.77 45.49
N SER A 433 -12.92 18.08 44.64
CA SER A 433 -13.03 17.97 43.19
C SER A 433 -11.68 17.62 42.57
N VAL A 434 -11.73 17.12 41.35
CA VAL A 434 -10.57 16.88 40.49
C VAL A 434 -10.76 17.66 39.19
N ASP A 435 -9.66 18.15 38.60
CA ASP A 435 -9.69 18.95 37.36
C ASP A 435 -10.00 18.14 36.09
N SER A 436 -9.96 16.82 36.17
CA SER A 436 -10.38 15.90 35.10
C SER A 436 -11.11 14.69 35.68
N GLU A 437 -12.25 14.33 35.08
CA GLU A 437 -13.02 13.14 35.46
C GLU A 437 -12.46 11.84 34.86
N LEU A 438 -11.62 11.95 33.83
CA LEU A 438 -11.03 10.84 33.09
C LEU A 438 -9.50 11.02 32.97
N SER A 439 -8.75 9.98 33.29
CA SER A 439 -7.28 10.00 33.22
C SER A 439 -6.73 8.59 32.95
N LYS A 440 -5.41 8.44 32.90
CA LYS A 440 -4.75 7.15 32.79
C LYS A 440 -3.41 7.16 33.51
N ILE A 441 -2.76 6.00 33.58
CA ILE A 441 -1.47 5.84 34.23
C ILE A 441 -0.44 6.83 33.65
N GLY A 442 0.26 7.52 34.56
CA GLY A 442 1.33 8.48 34.25
C GLY A 442 0.88 9.92 34.06
N ASP A 443 -0.42 10.19 33.91
CA ASP A 443 -0.95 11.54 33.79
C ASP A 443 -1.05 12.20 35.17
N ALA A 444 -0.93 13.53 35.21
CA ALA A 444 -1.11 14.32 36.42
C ALA A 444 -2.49 14.97 36.42
N VAL A 445 -3.20 14.86 37.54
CA VAL A 445 -4.48 15.53 37.82
C VAL A 445 -4.33 16.40 39.08
N THR A 446 -5.11 17.47 39.16
CA THR A 446 -5.12 18.38 40.31
C THR A 446 -6.36 18.13 41.15
N TYR A 447 -6.18 17.76 42.41
CA TYR A 447 -7.27 17.73 43.38
C TYR A 447 -7.37 19.06 44.12
N THR A 448 -8.59 19.53 44.30
CA THR A 448 -8.93 20.67 45.18
C THR A 448 -9.79 20.15 46.31
N VAL A 449 -9.33 20.30 47.55
CA VAL A 449 -10.09 19.98 48.76
C VAL A 449 -10.38 21.27 49.52
N SER A 450 -11.62 21.45 49.97
CA SER A 450 -12.03 22.63 50.73
C SER A 450 -12.90 22.26 51.92
N VAL A 451 -12.87 23.13 52.92
CA VAL A 451 -13.71 23.04 54.10
C VAL A 451 -14.23 24.43 54.46
N GLU A 452 -15.54 24.53 54.62
CA GLU A 452 -16.23 25.74 55.08
C GLU A 452 -16.63 25.55 56.54
N ASN A 453 -16.41 26.57 57.38
CA ASN A 453 -17.00 26.63 58.72
C ASN A 453 -18.43 27.17 58.60
N THR A 454 -19.40 26.26 58.58
CA THR A 454 -20.84 26.58 58.51
C THR A 454 -21.44 26.88 59.89
N GLY A 455 -20.62 26.85 60.95
CA GLY A 455 -21.02 27.18 62.31
C GLY A 455 -20.80 28.64 62.69
N ILE A 456 -21.14 28.97 63.94
CA ILE A 456 -21.13 30.34 64.48
C ILE A 456 -19.88 30.69 65.28
N SER A 457 -19.09 29.69 65.65
CA SER A 457 -17.89 29.86 66.47
C SER A 457 -16.62 29.56 65.65
N PRO A 458 -15.50 30.26 65.91
CA PRO A 458 -14.22 29.91 65.34
C PRO A 458 -13.82 28.48 65.72
N LEU A 459 -13.33 27.73 64.73
CA LEU A 459 -12.87 26.35 64.91
C LEU A 459 -11.37 26.26 64.62
N TYR A 460 -10.68 25.31 65.24
CA TYR A 460 -9.23 25.17 65.14
C TYR A 460 -8.83 23.84 64.52
N LEU A 461 -8.01 23.89 63.48
CA LEU A 461 -7.65 22.71 62.68
C LEU A 461 -6.88 21.67 63.50
N GLU A 462 -7.34 20.43 63.47
CA GLU A 462 -6.65 19.26 64.04
C GLU A 462 -5.93 18.44 62.97
N SER A 463 -6.61 18.05 61.89
CA SER A 463 -6.02 17.25 60.81
C SER A 463 -6.74 17.43 59.47
N ILE A 464 -5.99 17.18 58.38
CA ILE A 464 -6.52 17.04 57.02
C ILE A 464 -5.97 15.73 56.47
N ASP A 465 -6.76 14.68 56.57
CA ASP A 465 -6.36 13.33 56.18
C ASP A 465 -6.98 12.95 54.84
N ASP A 466 -6.13 12.73 53.84
CA ASP A 466 -6.52 12.34 52.49
C ASP A 466 -6.08 10.91 52.18
N SER A 467 -6.96 10.09 51.59
CA SER A 467 -6.66 8.68 51.32
C SER A 467 -5.54 8.47 50.30
N ILE A 468 -5.35 9.43 49.38
CA ILE A 468 -4.26 9.41 48.40
C ILE A 468 -3.08 10.22 48.92
N ALA A 469 -3.28 11.48 49.31
CA ALA A 469 -2.20 12.38 49.68
C ALA A 469 -1.62 12.18 51.08
N GLY A 470 -2.36 11.53 51.98
CA GLY A 470 -2.02 11.42 53.39
C GLY A 470 -2.36 12.70 54.15
N ASP A 471 -1.54 13.05 55.14
CA ASP A 471 -1.71 14.28 55.92
C ASP A 471 -1.31 15.51 55.08
N LEU A 472 -2.30 16.37 54.81
CA LEU A 472 -2.16 17.58 54.00
C LEU A 472 -1.75 18.83 54.81
N LEU A 473 -1.52 18.71 56.12
CA LEU A 473 -1.00 19.82 56.93
C LEU A 473 0.38 20.29 56.45
N SER A 474 0.64 21.59 56.54
CA SER A 474 1.92 22.18 56.13
C SER A 474 3.09 21.49 56.85
N GLY A 475 3.91 20.72 56.11
CA GLY A 475 5.05 19.99 56.66
C GLY A 475 4.89 18.48 56.79
N GLY A 476 3.72 17.91 56.44
CA GLY A 476 3.57 16.49 56.16
C GLY A 476 4.47 16.04 55.00
N THR A 477 4.89 14.78 55.00
CA THR A 477 5.54 14.18 53.80
C THR A 477 4.43 13.61 52.93
N PRO A 478 4.19 14.14 51.72
CA PRO A 478 3.15 13.61 50.85
C PRO A 478 3.41 12.13 50.51
N ASN A 479 2.34 11.39 50.31
CA ASN A 479 2.42 10.04 49.77
C ASN A 479 2.99 10.02 48.34
N THR A 480 3.38 8.83 47.87
CA THR A 480 3.90 8.63 46.52
C THR A 480 2.91 9.12 45.45
N GLY A 481 3.41 9.83 44.44
CA GLY A 481 2.58 10.37 43.35
C GLY A 481 2.00 11.75 43.64
N VAL A 482 2.07 12.24 44.88
CA VAL A 482 1.57 13.57 45.25
C VAL A 482 2.66 14.64 45.22
N SER A 483 2.35 15.79 44.64
CA SER A 483 3.25 16.95 44.57
C SER A 483 2.46 18.27 44.61
N ASN A 484 3.17 19.40 44.67
CA ASN A 484 2.58 20.75 44.63
C ASN A 484 1.44 21.00 45.63
N VAL A 485 1.57 20.47 46.85
CA VAL A 485 0.60 20.74 47.93
C VAL A 485 0.65 22.22 48.30
N VAL A 486 -0.45 22.95 48.07
CA VAL A 486 -0.59 24.37 48.35
C VAL A 486 -1.86 24.60 49.15
N ALA A 487 -1.73 25.12 50.37
CA ALA A 487 -2.87 25.52 51.20
C ALA A 487 -3.10 27.04 51.14
N ASN A 488 -4.37 27.47 51.22
CA ASN A 488 -4.75 28.85 51.49
C ASN A 488 -4.13 29.30 52.84
N PRO A 489 -3.58 30.52 52.97
CA PRO A 489 -3.01 31.02 54.23
C PRO A 489 -3.97 31.08 55.44
N VAL A 490 -5.28 30.94 55.28
CA VAL A 490 -6.28 31.02 56.38
C VAL A 490 -6.90 29.64 56.62
N GLY A 491 -7.08 29.24 57.88
CA GLY A 491 -7.79 28.00 58.26
C GLY A 491 -7.01 26.69 58.13
N CYS A 492 -6.17 26.48 57.10
CA CYS A 492 -5.44 25.21 56.90
C CYS A 492 -3.93 25.29 56.73
N ASN A 493 -3.36 26.43 57.08
CA ASN A 493 -1.93 26.66 56.87
C ASN A 493 -1.03 26.00 57.93
N ALA A 494 -1.57 25.50 59.05
CA ALA A 494 -0.85 24.81 60.13
C ALA A 494 -1.80 24.13 61.12
N LEU A 495 -1.28 23.22 61.95
CA LEU A 495 -2.01 22.69 63.11
C LEU A 495 -2.48 23.84 64.02
N ALA A 496 -3.71 23.74 64.51
CA ALA A 496 -4.39 24.74 65.33
C ALA A 496 -4.61 26.10 64.65
N ALA A 497 -4.53 26.14 63.30
CA ALA A 497 -5.00 27.29 62.54
C ALA A 497 -6.50 27.52 62.76
N GLN A 498 -6.87 28.78 62.96
CA GLN A 498 -8.25 29.20 63.18
C GLN A 498 -8.97 29.34 61.84
N LEU A 499 -10.17 28.77 61.74
CA LEU A 499 -11.14 28.97 60.68
C LEU A 499 -12.35 29.68 61.28
N ASP A 500 -12.51 30.96 60.95
CA ASP A 500 -13.60 31.78 61.46
C ASP A 500 -14.95 31.36 60.83
N PRO A 501 -16.08 31.70 61.46
CA PRO A 501 -17.41 31.47 60.87
C PRO A 501 -17.49 31.98 59.43
N MET A 502 -18.10 31.19 58.54
CA MET A 502 -18.25 31.47 57.10
C MET A 502 -16.95 31.53 56.29
N ASP A 503 -15.77 31.40 56.93
CA ASP A 503 -14.53 31.27 56.18
C ASP A 503 -14.45 29.89 55.54
N THR A 504 -13.89 29.87 54.33
CA THR A 504 -13.52 28.65 53.63
C THR A 504 -12.01 28.55 53.53
N CYS A 505 -11.50 27.38 53.84
CA CYS A 505 -10.12 27.02 53.57
C CYS A 505 -10.06 26.04 52.38
N GLU A 506 -9.03 26.18 51.55
CA GLU A 506 -8.77 25.32 50.39
C GLU A 506 -7.32 24.81 50.39
N VAL A 507 -7.12 23.56 49.98
CA VAL A 507 -5.83 22.95 49.69
C VAL A 507 -5.88 22.32 48.31
N THR A 508 -4.89 22.61 47.47
CA THR A 508 -4.70 21.96 46.17
C THR A 508 -3.46 21.09 46.18
N TYR A 509 -3.49 19.98 45.44
CA TYR A 509 -2.32 19.14 45.20
C TYR A 509 -2.43 18.40 43.86
N ASP A 510 -1.28 18.11 43.26
CA ASP A 510 -1.19 17.32 42.04
C ASP A 510 -0.99 15.86 42.40
N TYR A 511 -1.73 14.96 41.75
CA TYR A 511 -1.56 13.52 41.82
C TYR A 511 -1.18 12.96 40.44
N THR A 512 -0.02 12.33 40.34
CA THR A 512 0.34 11.51 39.16
C THR A 512 -0.25 10.11 39.34
N VAL A 513 -1.10 9.67 38.41
CA VAL A 513 -1.72 8.33 38.45
C VAL A 513 -0.65 7.25 38.42
N GLN A 514 -0.69 6.33 39.38
CA GLN A 514 0.34 5.32 39.60
C GLN A 514 -0.01 3.99 38.92
N ALA A 515 1.02 3.20 38.62
CA ALA A 515 0.82 1.84 38.12
C ALA A 515 0.21 0.94 39.23
N GLY A 516 -0.99 0.42 38.99
CA GLY A 516 -1.72 -0.42 39.94
C GLY A 516 -2.83 0.30 40.71
N ASP A 517 -3.06 1.58 40.42
CA ASP A 517 -4.25 2.29 40.87
C ASP A 517 -5.51 1.55 40.40
N PRO A 518 -6.55 1.43 41.26
CA PRO A 518 -7.82 0.84 40.87
C PRO A 518 -8.54 1.74 39.86
N ASP A 519 -9.37 1.12 39.03
CA ASP A 519 -10.29 1.83 38.14
C ASP A 519 -11.74 1.60 38.60
N PRO A 520 -12.47 2.63 39.07
CA PRO A 520 -12.01 4.02 39.28
C PRO A 520 -11.13 4.19 40.52
N VAL A 521 -10.40 5.31 40.60
CA VAL A 521 -9.62 5.74 41.78
C VAL A 521 -10.54 6.50 42.73
N ASP A 522 -10.85 5.89 43.86
CA ASP A 522 -11.57 6.54 44.95
C ASP A 522 -10.63 7.38 45.81
N ASN A 523 -11.01 8.64 46.05
CA ASN A 523 -10.22 9.56 46.86
C ASN A 523 -11.07 10.30 47.90
N THR A 524 -10.85 10.00 49.18
CA THR A 524 -11.56 10.58 50.33
C THR A 524 -10.67 11.58 51.07
N VAL A 525 -11.22 12.74 51.41
CA VAL A 525 -10.60 13.69 52.36
C VAL A 525 -11.45 13.77 53.63
N THR A 526 -10.79 13.86 54.79
CA THR A 526 -11.41 14.10 56.09
C THR A 526 -10.76 15.31 56.73
N PHE A 527 -11.55 16.34 57.00
CA PHE A 527 -11.15 17.48 57.82
C PHE A 527 -11.60 17.24 59.26
N THR A 528 -10.72 17.49 60.22
CA THR A 528 -11.06 17.48 61.64
C THR A 528 -10.67 18.81 62.27
N TYR A 529 -11.63 19.47 62.92
CA TYR A 529 -11.47 20.72 63.65
C TYR A 529 -11.94 20.57 65.11
N ARG A 530 -11.48 21.47 65.98
CA ARG A 530 -11.80 21.50 67.42
C ARG A 530 -12.39 22.85 67.82
N GLU A 531 -13.27 22.84 68.82
CA GLU A 531 -13.93 24.04 69.36
C GLU A 531 -12.93 25.04 69.98
N GLY A 532 -11.85 24.56 70.61
CA GLY A 532 -10.96 25.40 71.41
C GLY A 532 -9.47 25.20 71.13
N ASN A 533 -8.69 26.23 71.43
CA ASN A 533 -7.24 26.23 71.37
C ASN A 533 -6.64 27.04 72.53
N ASP A 534 -6.02 26.36 73.49
CA ASP A 534 -5.26 27.00 74.58
C ASP A 534 -3.75 26.96 74.26
N GLY A 535 -3.26 28.04 73.66
CA GLY A 535 -1.82 28.22 73.43
C GLY A 535 -1.17 27.14 72.55
N GLY A 536 -1.93 26.55 71.62
CA GLY A 536 -1.50 25.45 70.74
C GLY A 536 -1.96 24.06 71.19
N THR A 537 -2.68 23.96 72.31
CA THR A 537 -3.33 22.73 72.75
C THR A 537 -4.79 22.76 72.32
N LEU A 538 -5.18 21.85 71.42
CA LEU A 538 -6.57 21.73 70.98
C LEU A 538 -7.43 21.12 72.10
N GLU A 539 -8.58 21.74 72.36
CA GLU A 539 -9.52 21.36 73.41
C GLU A 539 -10.97 21.44 72.91
N GLY A 540 -11.92 20.92 73.70
CA GLY A 540 -13.34 20.92 73.35
C GLY A 540 -13.74 19.82 72.36
N GLN A 541 -14.97 19.92 71.85
CA GLN A 541 -15.53 18.96 70.90
C GLN A 541 -14.78 18.98 69.56
N ALA A 542 -14.64 17.81 68.93
CA ALA A 542 -14.18 17.72 67.55
C ALA A 542 -15.35 17.65 66.58
N PHE A 543 -15.15 18.29 65.43
CA PHE A 543 -16.05 18.29 64.30
C PHE A 543 -15.28 17.72 63.11
N SER A 544 -15.87 16.73 62.44
CA SER A 544 -15.26 16.12 61.27
C SER A 544 -16.21 16.16 60.09
N SER A 545 -15.69 16.49 58.91
CA SER A 545 -16.45 16.46 57.66
C SER A 545 -15.63 15.74 56.60
N THR A 546 -16.30 14.92 55.80
CA THR A 546 -15.66 14.09 54.78
C THR A 546 -16.23 14.38 53.41
N SER A 547 -15.38 14.31 52.40
CA SER A 547 -15.78 14.43 51.00
C SER A 547 -15.02 13.41 50.15
N ASN A 548 -15.71 12.84 49.17
CA ASN A 548 -15.19 11.78 48.30
C ASN A 548 -15.26 12.25 46.85
N GLU A 549 -14.22 11.94 46.09
CA GLU A 549 -14.16 12.17 44.65
C GLU A 549 -13.61 10.92 43.96
N THR A 550 -14.08 10.65 42.73
CA THR A 550 -13.66 9.48 41.95
C THR A 550 -13.04 9.91 40.64
N LEU A 551 -11.90 9.32 40.29
CA LEU A 551 -11.24 9.52 38.99
C LEU A 551 -11.32 8.23 38.17
N ASN A 552 -11.99 8.27 37.02
CA ASN A 552 -12.06 7.11 36.13
C ASN A 552 -10.75 6.93 35.37
N LEU A 553 -10.25 5.70 35.26
CA LEU A 553 -8.99 5.41 34.58
C LEU A 553 -9.20 4.54 33.33
N PHE A 554 -8.73 5.01 32.18
CA PHE A 554 -8.72 4.19 30.98
C PHE A 554 -7.32 3.62 30.69
N ALA A 555 -7.28 2.50 29.97
CA ALA A 555 -6.07 1.80 29.55
C ALA A 555 -6.04 1.64 28.02
N PRO A 556 -5.32 2.54 27.30
CA PRO A 556 -5.22 2.43 25.86
C PRO A 556 -4.24 1.32 25.44
N ASP A 557 -4.64 0.54 24.44
CA ASP A 557 -3.83 -0.55 23.87
C ASP A 557 -4.21 -0.78 22.40
N ILE A 558 -3.21 -1.14 21.58
CA ILE A 558 -3.38 -1.36 20.14
C ILE A 558 -2.43 -2.45 19.66
N SER A 559 -2.95 -3.35 18.83
CA SER A 559 -2.16 -4.38 18.17
C SER A 559 -2.35 -4.36 16.66
N ALA A 560 -1.33 -4.85 15.96
CA ALA A 560 -1.36 -4.99 14.52
C ALA A 560 -0.84 -6.36 14.09
N THR A 561 -1.40 -6.87 13.00
CA THR A 561 -0.85 -8.01 12.26
C THR A 561 -0.70 -7.61 10.80
N LYS A 562 0.30 -8.17 10.14
CA LYS A 562 0.56 -7.99 8.72
C LYS A 562 0.78 -9.36 8.12
N VAL A 563 0.12 -9.61 6.99
CA VAL A 563 0.23 -10.88 6.28
C VAL A 563 0.40 -10.60 4.79
N ALA A 564 1.18 -11.45 4.13
CA ALA A 564 1.28 -11.53 2.69
C ALA A 564 0.39 -12.69 2.21
N ASP A 565 -0.15 -12.58 1.01
CA ASP A 565 -0.94 -13.65 0.38
C ASP A 565 -0.08 -14.81 -0.17
N THR A 566 1.25 -14.65 -0.18
CA THR A 566 2.22 -15.68 -0.55
C THR A 566 3.45 -15.67 0.37
N GLU A 567 4.05 -16.84 0.57
CA GLU A 567 5.32 -16.99 1.32
C GLU A 567 6.56 -16.87 0.42
N ILE A 568 6.39 -17.08 -0.90
CA ILE A 568 7.47 -17.04 -1.89
C ILE A 568 7.04 -16.21 -3.11
N SER A 569 7.97 -15.42 -3.68
CA SER A 569 7.71 -14.59 -4.85
C SER A 569 9.00 -14.29 -5.63
N LYS A 570 8.91 -13.56 -6.73
CA LYS A 570 10.07 -13.12 -7.52
C LYS A 570 9.81 -11.79 -8.22
N VAL A 571 10.85 -11.22 -8.81
CA VAL A 571 10.77 -9.93 -9.51
C VAL A 571 9.68 -9.95 -10.59
N GLY A 572 8.81 -8.93 -10.57
CA GLY A 572 7.70 -8.75 -11.49
C GLY A 572 6.37 -9.35 -11.03
N ASP A 573 6.38 -10.27 -10.06
CA ASP A 573 5.15 -10.81 -9.47
C ASP A 573 4.53 -9.79 -8.49
N THR A 574 3.24 -9.94 -8.23
CA THR A 574 2.50 -9.08 -7.29
C THR A 574 2.21 -9.82 -6.00
N ILE A 575 2.51 -9.19 -4.86
CA ILE A 575 2.23 -9.66 -3.51
C ILE A 575 1.11 -8.80 -2.92
N GLY A 576 0.02 -9.42 -2.47
CA GLY A 576 -1.04 -8.75 -1.74
C GLY A 576 -0.74 -8.71 -0.24
N TYR A 577 -0.59 -7.51 0.33
CA TYR A 577 -0.43 -7.32 1.77
C TYR A 577 -1.75 -6.94 2.43
N THR A 578 -2.04 -7.55 3.58
CA THR A 578 -3.15 -7.17 4.45
C THR A 578 -2.61 -6.82 5.83
N ILE A 579 -2.85 -5.58 6.26
CA ILE A 579 -2.58 -5.10 7.61
C ILE A 579 -3.92 -5.09 8.35
N THR A 580 -3.98 -5.73 9.51
CA THR A 580 -5.14 -5.68 10.42
C THR A 580 -4.72 -4.99 11.70
N ILE A 581 -5.40 -3.88 12.03
CA ILE A 581 -5.18 -3.09 13.24
C ILE A 581 -6.36 -3.33 14.17
N THR A 582 -6.09 -3.63 15.43
CA THR A 582 -7.09 -3.94 16.45
C THR A 582 -6.92 -3.02 17.64
N ASN A 583 -8.03 -2.39 18.07
CA ASN A 583 -8.06 -1.63 19.31
C ASN A 583 -8.31 -2.59 20.49
N ASP A 584 -7.27 -2.80 21.29
CA ASP A 584 -7.26 -3.68 22.47
C ASP A 584 -7.50 -2.92 23.78
N SER A 585 -7.81 -1.62 23.69
CA SER A 585 -8.01 -0.73 24.83
C SER A 585 -9.20 -1.16 25.70
N SER A 586 -9.20 -0.69 26.95
CA SER A 586 -10.38 -0.74 27.84
C SER A 586 -11.61 -0.05 27.24
N SER A 587 -12.81 -0.46 27.67
CA SER A 587 -14.10 -0.06 27.06
C SER A 587 -14.43 1.43 27.13
N ASP A 588 -13.79 2.15 28.02
CA ASP A 588 -13.93 3.57 28.32
C ASP A 588 -12.78 4.41 27.74
N THR A 589 -11.85 3.79 27.00
CA THR A 589 -10.82 4.52 26.26
C THR A 589 -11.44 5.32 25.12
N PRO A 590 -11.12 6.63 25.01
CA PRO A 590 -11.50 7.45 23.85
C PRO A 590 -11.00 6.86 22.53
N ASP A 591 -11.58 7.29 21.41
CA ASP A 591 -11.15 6.84 20.08
C ASP A 591 -9.64 7.07 19.87
N LEU A 592 -8.95 6.05 19.36
CA LEU A 592 -7.54 6.15 19.02
C LEU A 592 -7.41 6.87 17.66
N VAL A 593 -6.80 8.03 17.66
CA VAL A 593 -6.51 8.84 16.47
C VAL A 593 -5.20 8.36 15.88
N PHE A 594 -5.18 8.08 14.57
CA PHE A 594 -3.95 7.70 13.88
C PHE A 594 -3.12 8.95 13.56
N ASP A 595 -1.94 9.06 14.17
CA ASP A 595 -0.97 10.09 13.82
C ASP A 595 -0.24 9.70 12.55
N THR A 596 0.29 8.47 12.52
CA THR A 596 0.91 7.88 11.33
C THR A 596 0.63 6.39 11.21
N ILE A 597 0.47 5.93 9.97
CA ILE A 597 0.57 4.52 9.60
C ILE A 597 1.63 4.46 8.51
N SER A 598 2.86 4.11 8.88
CA SER A 598 4.01 4.14 7.99
C SER A 598 4.47 2.73 7.66
N ASP A 599 4.55 2.44 6.38
CA ASP A 599 4.95 1.15 5.84
C ASP A 599 6.31 1.26 5.13
N SER A 600 7.23 0.31 5.38
CA SER A 600 8.58 0.36 4.81
C SER A 600 8.60 0.24 3.28
N ILE A 601 7.59 -0.39 2.68
CA ILE A 601 7.43 -0.52 1.22
C ILE A 601 6.45 0.53 0.71
N ALA A 602 5.28 0.67 1.35
CA ALA A 602 4.19 1.51 0.86
C ALA A 602 4.23 2.97 1.34
N GLY A 603 5.10 3.33 2.29
CA GLY A 603 5.17 4.68 2.84
C GLY A 603 3.99 5.00 3.74
N ASN A 604 3.58 6.27 3.81
CA ASN A 604 2.45 6.68 4.64
C ASN A 604 1.11 6.20 4.03
N LEU A 605 0.41 5.33 4.74
CA LEU A 605 -0.84 4.73 4.29
C LEU A 605 -2.07 5.64 4.49
N LEU A 606 -2.02 6.60 5.43
CA LEU A 606 -3.14 7.52 5.72
C LEU A 606 -3.42 8.51 4.57
N THR A 607 -2.38 8.88 3.81
CA THR A 607 -2.51 9.83 2.69
C THR A 607 -2.57 9.13 1.33
N GLY A 608 -2.61 7.79 1.33
CA GLY A 608 -2.35 6.97 0.16
C GLY A 608 -0.86 6.86 -0.18
N SER A 609 -0.49 5.74 -0.82
CA SER A 609 0.89 5.49 -1.25
C SER A 609 1.19 6.15 -2.61
N THR A 610 2.42 6.66 -2.75
CA THR A 610 2.99 7.09 -4.04
C THR A 610 4.25 6.31 -4.40
N ASN A 611 4.59 5.28 -3.61
CA ASN A 611 5.78 4.49 -3.82
C ASN A 611 5.65 3.62 -5.06
N THR A 612 6.77 3.43 -5.77
CA THR A 612 6.80 2.62 -6.99
C THR A 612 6.53 1.15 -6.64
N GLY A 613 5.76 0.47 -7.48
CA GLY A 613 5.37 -0.93 -7.27
C GLY A 613 4.10 -1.10 -6.43
N VAL A 614 3.61 -0.07 -5.75
CA VAL A 614 2.40 -0.15 -4.92
C VAL A 614 1.15 0.20 -5.72
N SER A 615 0.11 -0.63 -5.61
CA SER A 615 -1.18 -0.42 -6.27
C SER A 615 -2.35 -0.97 -5.44
N ASN A 616 -3.59 -0.72 -5.88
CA ASN A 616 -4.82 -1.23 -5.26
C ASN A 616 -4.93 -0.99 -3.74
N LEU A 617 -4.37 0.13 -3.26
CA LEU A 617 -4.46 0.50 -1.85
C LEU A 617 -5.91 0.80 -1.47
N VAL A 618 -6.42 0.07 -0.47
CA VAL A 618 -7.73 0.25 0.14
C VAL A 618 -7.51 0.41 1.64
N ASP A 619 -7.91 1.58 2.15
CA ASP A 619 -7.88 1.91 3.57
C ASP A 619 -9.31 1.85 4.14
N ASN A 620 -9.54 0.95 5.10
CA ASN A 620 -10.80 0.86 5.85
C ASN A 620 -10.65 1.31 7.31
N CYS A 621 -9.51 1.89 7.70
CA CYS A 621 -9.23 2.39 9.04
C CYS A 621 -9.70 3.83 9.23
N GLY A 622 -9.64 4.67 8.19
CA GLY A 622 -10.00 6.08 8.31
C GLY A 622 -9.04 6.85 9.22
N ALA A 623 -9.50 7.96 9.81
CA ALA A 623 -8.65 8.85 10.62
C ALA A 623 -8.52 8.41 12.10
N SER A 624 -9.43 7.58 12.58
CA SER A 624 -9.46 7.11 13.96
C SER A 624 -10.15 5.75 14.07
N LEU A 625 -9.85 5.02 15.13
CA LEU A 625 -10.40 3.71 15.44
C LEU A 625 -11.29 3.80 16.70
N SER A 626 -12.61 3.79 16.49
CA SER A 626 -13.58 4.03 17.57
C SER A 626 -13.82 2.83 18.48
N SER A 627 -13.89 3.09 19.80
CA SER A 627 -14.30 2.23 20.95
C SER A 627 -13.84 0.76 20.97
N ALA A 628 -13.36 0.30 22.14
CA ALA A 628 -12.81 -1.04 22.40
C ALA A 628 -13.40 -2.19 21.56
N THR A 629 -12.53 -2.98 20.92
CA THR A 629 -12.80 -4.12 20.00
C THR A 629 -13.08 -3.79 18.53
N GLY A 630 -13.04 -2.52 18.14
CA GLY A 630 -12.96 -2.16 16.72
C GLY A 630 -11.71 -2.72 16.07
N SER A 631 -11.84 -3.31 14.88
CA SER A 631 -10.71 -3.64 14.02
C SER A 631 -10.94 -3.05 12.63
N CYS A 632 -9.83 -2.69 11.99
CA CYS A 632 -9.84 -2.18 10.63
C CYS A 632 -8.72 -2.82 9.83
N THR A 633 -8.82 -2.73 8.51
CA THR A 633 -7.85 -3.33 7.60
C THR A 633 -7.38 -2.35 6.56
N ILE A 634 -6.10 -2.47 6.20
CA ILE A 634 -5.52 -1.80 5.03
C ILE A 634 -4.95 -2.89 4.13
N THR A 635 -5.34 -2.88 2.86
CA THR A 635 -4.83 -3.82 1.86
C THR A 635 -4.17 -3.07 0.72
N TYR A 636 -3.08 -3.60 0.19
CA TYR A 636 -2.46 -3.08 -1.02
C TYR A 636 -1.66 -4.18 -1.72
N ASP A 637 -1.43 -3.98 -3.01
CA ASP A 637 -0.62 -4.86 -3.85
C ASP A 637 0.77 -4.24 -4.03
N TYR A 638 1.81 -5.06 -3.95
CA TYR A 638 3.19 -4.68 -4.26
C TYR A 638 3.75 -5.55 -5.38
N THR A 639 4.10 -4.95 -6.51
CA THR A 639 4.88 -5.60 -7.57
C THR A 639 6.35 -5.61 -7.19
N VAL A 640 6.95 -6.79 -7.05
CA VAL A 640 8.37 -6.95 -6.66
C VAL A 640 9.29 -6.27 -7.68
N GLN A 641 10.18 -5.42 -7.21
CA GLN A 641 11.06 -4.59 -8.04
C GLN A 641 12.46 -5.20 -8.19
N PRO A 642 13.19 -4.91 -9.28
CA PRO A 642 14.59 -5.28 -9.39
C PRO A 642 15.44 -4.64 -8.28
N GLY A 643 16.17 -5.45 -7.53
CA GLY A 643 17.03 -5.01 -6.42
C GLY A 643 16.36 -5.00 -5.05
N ASP A 644 15.11 -5.46 -4.94
CA ASP A 644 14.49 -5.79 -3.66
C ASP A 644 15.34 -6.83 -2.92
N ALA A 645 15.45 -6.67 -1.60
CA ALA A 645 16.23 -7.57 -0.77
C ALA A 645 15.54 -8.92 -0.64
N ASP A 646 16.33 -9.99 -0.60
CA ASP A 646 15.87 -11.34 -0.26
C ASP A 646 16.34 -11.73 1.16
N PRO A 647 15.43 -12.00 2.12
CA PRO A 647 13.97 -11.95 2.00
C PRO A 647 13.43 -10.51 1.99
N LEU A 648 12.29 -10.31 1.33
CA LEU A 648 11.58 -9.03 1.28
C LEU A 648 10.83 -8.80 2.59
N VAL A 649 11.49 -8.09 3.50
CA VAL A 649 10.91 -7.70 4.80
C VAL A 649 10.09 -6.43 4.63
N ASN A 650 8.85 -6.48 5.09
CA ASN A 650 7.91 -5.40 5.00
C ASN A 650 7.32 -5.09 6.40
N THR A 651 7.70 -3.93 6.96
CA THR A 651 7.31 -3.51 8.32
C THR A 651 6.29 -2.37 8.24
N VAL A 652 5.27 -2.41 9.09
CA VAL A 652 4.37 -1.29 9.34
C VAL A 652 4.56 -0.84 10.79
N ASP A 653 4.72 0.47 10.95
CA ASP A 653 4.76 1.16 12.24
C ASP A 653 3.50 2.04 12.34
N ILE A 654 2.80 1.92 13.46
CA ILE A 654 1.53 2.60 13.73
C ILE A 654 1.69 3.41 15.01
N ASP A 655 1.43 4.71 14.89
CA ASP A 655 1.50 5.69 15.96
C ASP A 655 0.10 6.29 16.15
N THR A 656 -0.37 6.28 17.40
CA THR A 656 -1.73 6.71 17.74
C THR A 656 -1.79 7.40 19.10
N HIS A 657 -2.81 8.24 19.31
CA HIS A 657 -3.14 8.75 20.63
C HIS A 657 -4.66 8.70 20.90
N PRO A 658 -5.11 8.54 22.16
CA PRO A 658 -6.51 8.70 22.53
C PRO A 658 -6.98 10.14 22.31
N THR A 659 -8.17 10.31 21.75
CA THR A 659 -8.76 11.63 21.51
C THR A 659 -8.80 12.48 22.78
N GLY A 660 -8.26 13.70 22.70
CA GLY A 660 -8.21 14.64 23.84
C GLY A 660 -7.01 14.45 24.76
N PHE A 661 -6.18 13.43 24.53
CA PHE A 661 -4.95 13.18 25.28
C PHE A 661 -3.75 13.17 24.33
N SER A 662 -2.59 13.59 24.81
CA SER A 662 -1.37 13.71 23.99
C SER A 662 -0.41 12.54 24.18
N ASN A 663 -0.92 11.39 24.61
CA ASN A 663 -0.08 10.22 24.90
C ASN A 663 -0.05 9.26 23.72
N ASP A 664 1.15 8.92 23.30
CA ASP A 664 1.36 8.01 22.18
C ASP A 664 1.19 6.55 22.63
N VAL A 665 0.58 5.75 21.75
CA VAL A 665 0.26 4.33 21.90
C VAL A 665 0.64 3.67 20.57
N ASP A 666 1.82 3.05 20.57
CA ASP A 666 2.48 2.60 19.35
C ASP A 666 2.43 1.08 19.21
N THR A 667 2.35 0.61 17.97
CA THR A 667 2.51 -0.79 17.64
C THR A 667 3.22 -0.98 16.30
N SER A 668 3.79 -2.15 16.08
CA SER A 668 4.43 -2.49 14.80
C SER A 668 4.16 -3.93 14.43
N ALA A 669 4.06 -4.20 13.12
CA ALA A 669 3.94 -5.53 12.57
C ALA A 669 4.84 -5.68 11.35
N ASN A 670 5.42 -6.85 11.15
CA ASN A 670 6.23 -7.14 9.98
C ASN A 670 5.84 -8.46 9.34
N GLU A 671 6.09 -8.56 8.05
CA GLU A 671 5.92 -9.77 7.25
C GLU A 671 7.13 -9.93 6.33
N SER A 672 7.54 -11.17 6.04
CA SER A 672 8.68 -11.43 5.15
C SER A 672 8.31 -12.42 4.05
N VAL A 673 8.54 -12.03 2.80
CA VAL A 673 8.35 -12.91 1.64
C VAL A 673 9.72 -13.30 1.10
N ASN A 674 9.97 -14.59 0.93
CA ASN A 674 11.23 -15.07 0.36
C ASN A 674 11.25 -14.81 -1.16
N LEU A 675 12.29 -14.14 -1.65
CA LEU A 675 12.41 -13.80 -3.07
C LEU A 675 13.42 -14.71 -3.75
N PHE A 676 13.01 -15.40 -4.81
CA PHE A 676 13.92 -16.26 -5.57
C PHE A 676 14.21 -15.69 -6.97
N ASP A 677 15.33 -16.08 -7.55
CA ASP A 677 15.83 -15.61 -8.85
C ASP A 677 15.98 -16.79 -9.80
N PRO A 678 15.01 -17.02 -10.72
CA PRO A 678 15.09 -18.14 -11.64
C PRO A 678 15.96 -17.78 -12.86
N ASP A 679 16.97 -18.60 -13.11
CA ASP A 679 17.92 -18.44 -14.22
C ASP A 679 18.28 -19.81 -14.82
N ILE A 680 18.46 -19.84 -16.14
CA ILE A 680 18.74 -21.05 -16.90
C ILE A 680 19.65 -20.74 -18.09
N SER A 681 20.67 -21.58 -18.27
CA SER A 681 21.56 -21.50 -19.43
C SER A 681 21.60 -22.80 -20.20
N ALA A 682 21.96 -22.70 -21.49
CA ALA A 682 22.15 -23.85 -22.34
C ALA A 682 23.42 -23.72 -23.18
N THR A 683 24.04 -24.87 -23.45
CA THR A 683 25.09 -25.01 -24.47
C THR A 683 24.72 -26.13 -25.41
N LYS A 684 25.08 -25.98 -26.69
CA LYS A 684 24.88 -26.99 -27.72
C LYS A 684 26.20 -27.20 -28.44
N VAL A 685 26.56 -28.46 -28.62
CA VAL A 685 27.83 -28.87 -29.23
C VAL A 685 27.57 -29.98 -30.23
N ALA A 686 28.00 -29.79 -31.47
CA ALA A 686 28.16 -30.83 -32.48
C ALA A 686 29.48 -31.56 -32.24
N ASP A 687 29.48 -32.88 -32.37
CA ASP A 687 30.72 -33.67 -32.30
C ASP A 687 31.56 -33.63 -33.58
N ALA A 688 31.04 -33.01 -34.64
CA ALA A 688 31.71 -32.80 -35.92
C ALA A 688 31.49 -31.36 -36.44
N GLU A 689 32.58 -30.61 -36.64
CA GLU A 689 32.55 -29.27 -37.25
C GLU A 689 32.34 -29.32 -38.79
N ILE A 690 32.68 -30.46 -39.41
CA ILE A 690 32.58 -30.71 -40.85
C ILE A 690 31.93 -32.08 -41.06
N SER A 691 30.92 -32.15 -41.93
CA SER A 691 30.18 -33.37 -42.26
C SER A 691 29.80 -33.38 -43.76
N LYS A 692 29.10 -34.41 -44.21
CA LYS A 692 28.60 -34.53 -45.60
C LYS A 692 27.29 -35.31 -45.62
N VAL A 693 26.57 -35.27 -46.75
CA VAL A 693 25.31 -36.00 -46.91
C VAL A 693 25.48 -37.49 -46.61
N GLY A 694 24.65 -38.03 -45.73
CA GLY A 694 24.67 -39.42 -45.27
C GLY A 694 25.53 -39.69 -44.03
N ASP A 695 26.44 -38.78 -43.65
CA ASP A 695 27.15 -38.88 -42.38
C ASP A 695 26.25 -38.49 -41.21
N THR A 696 26.61 -38.94 -40.00
CA THR A 696 25.86 -38.66 -38.77
C THR A 696 26.64 -37.67 -37.91
N ILE A 697 25.95 -36.63 -37.44
CA ILE A 697 26.46 -35.63 -36.49
C ILE A 697 25.76 -35.86 -35.15
N GLY A 698 26.52 -36.10 -34.10
CA GLY A 698 26.02 -36.18 -32.73
C GLY A 698 25.91 -34.79 -32.10
N TYR A 699 24.72 -34.39 -31.69
CA TYR A 699 24.49 -33.16 -30.95
C TYR A 699 24.32 -33.45 -29.46
N THR A 700 25.04 -32.70 -28.63
CA THR A 700 24.87 -32.68 -27.18
C THR A 700 24.39 -31.31 -26.73
N ILE A 701 23.20 -31.27 -26.16
CA ILE A 701 22.62 -30.09 -25.49
C ILE A 701 22.80 -30.28 -23.99
N THR A 702 23.44 -29.32 -23.32
CA THR A 702 23.54 -29.27 -21.86
C THR A 702 22.74 -28.09 -21.36
N ILE A 703 21.79 -28.35 -20.47
CA ILE A 703 20.94 -27.34 -19.82
C ILE A 703 21.36 -27.25 -18.36
N THR A 704 21.67 -26.05 -17.88
CA THR A 704 22.12 -25.78 -16.52
C THR A 704 21.12 -24.88 -15.82
N ASN A 705 20.75 -25.24 -14.59
CA ASN A 705 19.95 -24.38 -13.73
C ASN A 705 20.91 -23.46 -12.97
N ASP A 706 20.87 -22.16 -13.31
CA ASP A 706 21.72 -21.11 -12.73
C ASP A 706 20.97 -20.29 -11.66
N SER A 707 19.77 -20.73 -11.30
CA SER A 707 18.89 -20.05 -10.36
C SER A 707 19.47 -19.92 -8.95
N SER A 708 18.93 -19.00 -8.15
CA SER A 708 19.17 -18.97 -6.71
C SER A 708 18.77 -20.31 -6.06
N SER A 709 19.43 -20.67 -4.95
CA SER A 709 19.32 -22.01 -4.35
C SER A 709 17.93 -22.41 -3.84
N ASP A 710 17.09 -21.41 -3.63
CA ASP A 710 15.71 -21.48 -3.12
C ASP A 710 14.65 -21.42 -4.23
N THR A 711 15.06 -21.23 -5.49
CA THR A 711 14.16 -21.30 -6.65
C THR A 711 13.49 -22.68 -6.76
N PRO A 712 12.15 -22.74 -6.90
CA PRO A 712 11.44 -23.98 -7.19
C PRO A 712 11.93 -24.67 -8.46
N ASP A 713 11.66 -25.96 -8.61
CA ASP A 713 12.06 -26.71 -9.82
C ASP A 713 11.55 -26.02 -11.10
N LEU A 714 12.44 -25.83 -12.07
CA LEU A 714 12.10 -25.28 -13.38
C LEU A 714 11.40 -26.37 -14.20
N VAL A 715 10.13 -26.16 -14.53
CA VAL A 715 9.34 -27.04 -15.38
C VAL A 715 9.56 -26.62 -16.83
N PHE A 716 9.91 -27.57 -17.70
CA PHE A 716 10.06 -27.29 -19.12
C PHE A 716 8.68 -27.24 -19.78
N ASP A 717 8.30 -26.10 -20.36
CA ASP A 717 7.12 -26.00 -21.21
C ASP A 717 7.44 -26.51 -22.62
N GLN A 718 8.58 -26.05 -23.16
CA GLN A 718 9.05 -26.46 -24.47
C GLN A 718 10.58 -26.58 -24.52
N ILE A 719 11.06 -27.67 -25.12
CA ILE A 719 12.43 -27.76 -25.63
C ILE A 719 12.33 -28.05 -27.13
N SER A 720 12.58 -27.05 -27.96
CA SER A 720 12.44 -27.14 -29.41
C SER A 720 13.78 -26.95 -30.09
N ASP A 721 14.04 -27.81 -31.07
CA ASP A 721 15.26 -27.84 -31.85
C ASP A 721 14.94 -27.64 -33.33
N SER A 722 15.71 -26.82 -34.06
CA SER A 722 15.43 -26.49 -35.46
C SER A 722 15.57 -27.70 -36.38
N ILE A 723 16.39 -28.68 -36.03
CA ILE A 723 16.56 -29.94 -36.77
C ILE A 723 15.70 -31.04 -36.15
N ALA A 724 15.77 -31.22 -34.85
CA ALA A 724 15.14 -32.34 -34.15
C ALA A 724 13.69 -32.10 -33.71
N GLY A 725 13.16 -30.89 -33.82
CA GLY A 725 11.80 -30.56 -33.40
C GLY A 725 11.65 -30.58 -31.87
N ASN A 726 10.49 -31.00 -31.36
CA ASN A 726 10.26 -31.04 -29.90
C ASN A 726 11.03 -32.21 -29.26
N LEU A 727 11.94 -31.89 -28.35
CA LEU A 727 12.80 -32.86 -27.66
C LEU A 727 12.13 -33.52 -26.45
N LEU A 728 11.11 -32.90 -25.84
CA LEU A 728 10.40 -33.43 -24.66
C LEU A 728 9.52 -34.65 -24.97
N THR A 729 8.94 -34.70 -26.18
CA THR A 729 8.07 -35.81 -26.61
C THR A 729 8.79 -36.85 -27.47
N GLY A 730 10.09 -36.67 -27.67
CA GLY A 730 10.88 -37.38 -28.68
C GLY A 730 10.70 -36.79 -30.09
N SER A 731 11.74 -36.91 -30.91
CA SER A 731 11.74 -36.45 -32.30
C SER A 731 11.09 -37.46 -33.25
N THR A 732 10.36 -36.94 -34.24
CA THR A 732 9.89 -37.72 -35.41
C THR A 732 10.45 -37.18 -36.72
N ASN A 733 11.37 -36.21 -36.64
CA ASN A 733 11.95 -35.58 -37.81
C ASN A 733 12.88 -36.56 -38.54
N THR A 734 12.87 -36.48 -39.87
CA THR A 734 13.68 -37.37 -40.71
C THR A 734 15.16 -37.05 -40.50
N GLY A 735 16.00 -38.09 -40.41
CA GLY A 735 17.44 -37.96 -40.14
C GLY A 735 17.80 -37.99 -38.65
N VAL A 736 16.85 -37.83 -37.73
CA VAL A 736 17.13 -37.85 -36.28
C VAL A 736 17.04 -39.28 -35.74
N SER A 737 18.04 -39.69 -34.96
CA SER A 737 18.09 -41.00 -34.30
C SER A 737 18.81 -40.92 -32.95
N ASN A 738 18.80 -42.03 -32.19
CA ASN A 738 19.50 -42.16 -30.90
C ASN A 738 19.24 -41.04 -29.88
N LEU A 739 18.04 -40.44 -29.91
CA LEU A 739 17.65 -39.40 -28.96
C LEU A 739 17.58 -39.97 -27.55
N VAL A 740 18.36 -39.38 -26.64
CA VAL A 740 18.38 -39.68 -25.21
C VAL A 740 18.16 -38.37 -24.46
N ASP A 741 17.05 -38.31 -23.74
CA ASP A 741 16.70 -37.20 -22.85
C ASP A 741 17.02 -37.59 -21.40
N ASN A 742 17.97 -36.89 -20.77
CA ASN A 742 18.26 -37.01 -19.33
C ASN A 742 17.76 -35.80 -18.53
N CYS A 743 17.03 -34.88 -19.14
CA CYS A 743 16.43 -33.70 -18.51
C CYS A 743 15.03 -34.00 -17.94
N GLY A 744 14.26 -34.88 -18.58
CA GLY A 744 12.90 -35.17 -18.14
C GLY A 744 11.99 -33.93 -18.24
N SER A 745 10.96 -33.85 -17.40
CA SER A 745 9.98 -32.75 -17.45
C SER A 745 10.36 -31.50 -16.64
N SER A 746 11.38 -31.58 -15.79
CA SER A 746 11.78 -30.48 -14.91
C SER A 746 13.22 -30.59 -14.43
N LEU A 747 13.85 -29.45 -14.14
CA LEU A 747 15.22 -29.32 -13.67
C LEU A 747 15.28 -28.69 -12.28
N SER A 748 15.61 -29.51 -11.28
CA SER A 748 15.81 -29.04 -9.89
C SER A 748 17.20 -28.44 -9.68
N ASN A 749 17.30 -27.56 -8.68
CA ASN A 749 18.60 -27.06 -8.19
C ASN A 749 19.53 -28.17 -7.68
N ALA A 750 18.98 -29.28 -7.18
CA ALA A 750 19.78 -30.41 -6.69
C ALA A 750 20.46 -31.19 -7.83
N THR A 751 19.86 -31.20 -9.03
CA THR A 751 20.43 -31.83 -10.21
C THR A 751 21.51 -30.95 -10.84
N GLY A 752 21.34 -29.63 -10.77
CA GLY A 752 22.26 -28.60 -11.28
C GLY A 752 22.31 -28.49 -12.81
N SER A 753 22.40 -29.62 -13.51
CA SER A 753 22.42 -29.67 -14.98
C SER A 753 21.87 -30.99 -15.51
N CYS A 754 21.41 -30.99 -16.75
CA CYS A 754 20.99 -32.18 -17.48
C CYS A 754 21.44 -32.11 -18.95
N THR A 755 21.36 -33.23 -19.67
CA THR A 755 21.80 -33.31 -21.07
C THR A 755 20.76 -34.00 -21.96
N ILE A 756 20.61 -33.51 -23.18
CA ILE A 756 19.89 -34.19 -24.26
C ILE A 756 20.88 -34.47 -25.39
N THR A 757 20.98 -35.71 -25.84
CA THR A 757 21.83 -36.09 -26.98
C THR A 757 21.01 -36.71 -28.07
N TYR A 758 21.33 -36.41 -29.34
CA TYR A 758 20.75 -37.11 -30.48
C TYR A 758 21.73 -37.10 -31.67
N ASP A 759 21.51 -38.04 -32.57
CA ASP A 759 22.26 -38.18 -33.80
C ASP A 759 21.43 -37.65 -34.97
N TYR A 760 22.04 -36.84 -35.84
CA TYR A 760 21.42 -36.37 -37.07
C TYR A 760 22.19 -36.85 -38.30
N THR A 761 21.56 -37.66 -39.14
CA THR A 761 22.07 -38.01 -40.47
C THR A 761 21.79 -36.87 -41.45
N VAL A 762 22.84 -36.29 -42.03
CA VAL A 762 22.74 -35.17 -42.99
C VAL A 762 21.96 -35.62 -44.23
N GLN A 763 20.93 -34.86 -44.60
CA GLN A 763 20.02 -35.17 -45.70
C GLN A 763 20.38 -34.43 -46.99
N VAL A 764 19.87 -34.93 -48.12
CA VAL A 764 19.98 -34.25 -49.41
C VAL A 764 19.11 -33.00 -49.39
N GLY A 765 19.73 -31.82 -49.51
CA GLY A 765 19.04 -30.52 -49.50
C GLY A 765 19.09 -29.77 -48.17
N ASP A 766 19.87 -30.26 -47.20
CA ASP A 766 20.23 -29.49 -46.01
C ASP A 766 20.98 -28.21 -46.41
N ALA A 767 20.73 -27.13 -45.67
CA ALA A 767 21.38 -25.85 -45.92
C ALA A 767 22.86 -25.90 -45.49
N GLU A 768 23.69 -25.11 -46.18
CA GLU A 768 25.09 -24.90 -45.82
C GLU A 768 25.31 -23.44 -45.34
N PRO A 769 25.85 -23.21 -44.13
CA PRO A 769 26.15 -24.21 -43.10
C PRO A 769 24.87 -24.82 -42.49
N LEU A 770 24.99 -26.02 -41.91
CA LEU A 770 23.88 -26.68 -41.21
C LEU A 770 23.74 -26.07 -39.81
N ASP A 771 22.98 -24.99 -39.74
CA ASP A 771 22.68 -24.28 -38.50
C ASP A 771 21.66 -25.05 -37.66
N ASN A 772 21.96 -25.21 -36.38
CA ASN A 772 21.13 -25.99 -35.47
C ASN A 772 20.89 -25.25 -34.15
N LEU A 773 19.70 -24.66 -33.99
CA LEU A 773 19.28 -23.88 -32.83
C LEU A 773 18.39 -24.73 -31.92
N VAL A 774 18.67 -24.73 -30.61
CA VAL A 774 17.72 -25.16 -29.58
C VAL A 774 17.19 -23.94 -28.83
N SER A 775 15.88 -23.90 -28.61
CA SER A 775 15.16 -22.95 -27.77
C SER A 775 14.51 -23.71 -26.61
N ILE A 776 14.67 -23.19 -25.40
CA ILE A 776 14.16 -23.77 -24.16
C ILE A 776 13.29 -22.71 -23.50
N GLU A 777 12.05 -23.07 -23.21
CA GLU A 777 11.06 -22.29 -22.49
C GLU A 777 10.71 -23.07 -21.21
N SER A 778 10.87 -22.42 -20.06
CA SER A 778 10.70 -23.06 -18.76
C SER A 778 10.12 -22.09 -17.73
N TYR A 779 9.44 -22.57 -16.71
CA TYR A 779 8.92 -21.73 -15.64
C TYR A 779 9.12 -22.40 -14.27
N PRO A 780 9.35 -21.64 -13.19
CA PRO A 780 9.41 -22.20 -11.85
C PRO A 780 8.07 -22.83 -11.46
N THR A 781 8.08 -23.99 -10.82
CA THR A 781 6.85 -24.68 -10.41
C THR A 781 5.93 -23.76 -9.57
N GLY A 782 4.70 -23.56 -10.03
CA GLY A 782 3.71 -22.70 -9.37
C GLY A 782 3.69 -21.24 -9.85
N PHE A 783 4.59 -20.88 -10.77
CA PHE A 783 4.70 -19.55 -11.36
C PHE A 783 4.57 -19.65 -12.89
N SER A 784 3.93 -18.68 -13.53
CA SER A 784 3.55 -18.76 -14.94
C SER A 784 4.40 -17.90 -15.87
N ASN A 785 5.51 -17.38 -15.38
CA ASN A 785 6.40 -16.51 -16.12
C ASN A 785 7.64 -17.27 -16.55
N ASP A 786 7.88 -17.22 -17.85
CA ASP A 786 8.89 -18.02 -18.50
C ASP A 786 10.30 -17.46 -18.28
N VAL A 787 11.25 -18.38 -18.23
CA VAL A 787 12.69 -18.18 -18.23
C VAL A 787 13.20 -18.93 -19.44
N ASP A 788 13.57 -18.15 -20.44
CA ASP A 788 13.92 -18.64 -21.77
C ASP A 788 15.42 -18.63 -21.98
N THR A 789 15.91 -19.65 -22.66
CA THR A 789 17.29 -19.67 -23.14
C THR A 789 17.40 -20.35 -24.49
N SER A 790 18.49 -20.11 -25.19
CA SER A 790 18.74 -20.76 -26.48
C SER A 790 20.22 -20.99 -26.69
N ALA A 791 20.54 -22.03 -27.43
CA ALA A 791 21.92 -22.35 -27.82
C ALA A 791 21.94 -22.86 -29.26
N SER A 792 22.98 -22.54 -30.00
CA SER A 792 23.14 -23.00 -31.38
C SER A 792 24.52 -23.54 -31.60
N ASP A 793 24.62 -24.49 -32.52
CA ASP A 793 25.88 -24.88 -33.14
C ASP A 793 25.67 -25.10 -34.63
N SER A 794 26.74 -25.06 -35.42
CA SER A 794 26.69 -25.16 -36.89
C SER A 794 27.75 -26.13 -37.39
N ALA A 795 27.38 -27.02 -38.29
CA ALA A 795 28.33 -27.88 -39.00
C ALA A 795 28.44 -27.48 -40.47
N THR A 796 29.65 -27.48 -41.03
CA THR A 796 29.85 -27.29 -42.47
C THR A 796 29.52 -28.60 -43.19
N VAL A 797 28.65 -28.56 -44.21
CA VAL A 797 28.26 -29.75 -44.99
C VAL A 797 28.95 -29.69 -46.35
N LEU A 798 29.81 -30.66 -46.63
CA LEU A 798 30.52 -30.77 -47.91
C LEU A 798 29.67 -31.52 -48.96
N HIS A 799 29.68 -31.00 -50.18
CA HIS A 799 29.02 -31.53 -51.38
C HIS A 799 30.08 -31.88 -52.45
N PRO A 800 30.77 -33.03 -52.34
CA PRO A 800 31.72 -33.45 -53.36
C PRO A 800 31.00 -33.88 -54.64
N ASP A 801 31.43 -33.38 -55.81
CA ASP A 801 30.95 -33.84 -57.12
C ASP A 801 31.97 -33.54 -58.23
N TYR A 802 32.07 -34.43 -59.22
CA TYR A 802 32.85 -34.16 -60.42
C TYR A 802 32.30 -34.95 -61.61
N THR A 803 32.62 -34.47 -62.82
CA THR A 803 32.33 -35.14 -64.09
C THR A 803 33.61 -35.68 -64.72
N LEU A 804 33.46 -36.72 -65.55
CA LEU A 804 34.52 -37.31 -66.36
C LEU A 804 33.95 -37.51 -67.75
N ASP A 805 34.56 -36.89 -68.75
CA ASP A 805 34.18 -36.96 -70.17
C ASP A 805 35.37 -37.44 -71.00
N LYS A 806 35.18 -38.44 -71.85
CA LYS A 806 36.18 -38.92 -72.81
C LYS A 806 35.68 -38.60 -74.22
N SER A 807 36.53 -38.01 -75.06
CA SER A 807 36.13 -37.58 -76.40
C SER A 807 37.28 -37.61 -77.42
N CYS A 808 36.97 -37.86 -78.69
CA CYS A 808 37.94 -37.90 -79.78
C CYS A 808 38.23 -36.48 -80.30
N GLN A 809 39.51 -36.16 -80.56
CA GLN A 809 39.93 -34.81 -80.93
C GLN A 809 39.63 -34.46 -82.40
N SER A 810 39.66 -35.45 -83.30
CA SER A 810 39.47 -35.24 -84.74
C SER A 810 38.85 -36.46 -85.40
N GLU A 811 37.74 -36.26 -86.12
CA GLU A 811 37.03 -37.31 -86.86
C GLU A 811 36.68 -36.86 -88.29
N PRO A 812 36.77 -37.75 -89.30
CA PRO A 812 37.34 -39.10 -89.23
C PRO A 812 38.88 -39.10 -89.29
N ALA A 813 39.53 -40.07 -88.63
CA ALA A 813 40.98 -40.30 -88.69
C ALA A 813 41.35 -41.31 -89.80
N ASP A 814 42.57 -41.23 -90.32
CA ASP A 814 43.02 -42.11 -91.41
C ASP A 814 43.59 -43.45 -90.88
N LEU A 815 43.29 -44.55 -91.57
CA LEU A 815 43.80 -45.88 -91.22
C LEU A 815 45.35 -45.89 -91.16
N GLY A 816 45.91 -46.36 -90.04
CA GLY A 816 47.35 -46.42 -89.80
C GLY A 816 47.97 -45.15 -89.19
N THR A 817 47.18 -44.10 -88.95
CA THR A 817 47.63 -42.88 -88.25
C THR A 817 47.33 -42.93 -86.74
N SER A 818 47.89 -41.98 -85.99
CA SER A 818 47.63 -41.83 -84.56
C SER A 818 46.32 -41.06 -84.34
N ILE A 819 45.37 -41.68 -83.65
CA ILE A 819 44.13 -41.06 -83.17
C ILE A 819 44.43 -40.41 -81.82
N SER A 820 44.06 -39.15 -81.63
CA SER A 820 44.21 -38.43 -80.36
C SER A 820 42.84 -38.23 -79.69
N PHE A 821 42.80 -38.33 -78.37
CA PHE A 821 41.59 -38.18 -77.56
C PHE A 821 41.88 -37.39 -76.28
N TYR A 822 40.83 -36.84 -75.68
CA TYR A 822 40.86 -36.15 -74.40
C TYR A 822 40.13 -36.95 -73.33
N VAL A 823 40.65 -36.91 -72.10
CA VAL A 823 39.89 -37.18 -70.88
C VAL A 823 39.81 -35.88 -70.09
N THR A 824 38.60 -35.37 -69.92
CA THR A 824 38.32 -34.11 -69.23
C THR A 824 37.66 -34.40 -67.89
N LEU A 825 38.18 -33.79 -66.83
CA LEU A 825 37.61 -33.83 -65.49
C LEU A 825 37.26 -32.42 -65.03
N GLU A 826 36.08 -32.27 -64.44
CA GLU A 826 35.59 -31.01 -63.90
C GLU A 826 34.96 -31.22 -62.52
N ASN A 827 35.48 -30.53 -61.51
CA ASN A 827 34.95 -30.55 -60.15
C ASN A 827 33.80 -29.54 -60.02
N HIS A 828 32.59 -30.04 -59.84
CA HIS A 828 31.39 -29.24 -59.58
C HIS A 828 31.02 -29.18 -58.09
N GLY A 829 31.77 -29.88 -57.24
CA GLY A 829 31.62 -29.85 -55.79
C GLY A 829 32.32 -28.67 -55.12
N ASP A 830 32.12 -28.56 -53.82
CA ASP A 830 32.66 -27.49 -52.96
C ASP A 830 34.01 -27.84 -52.29
N VAL A 831 34.53 -29.05 -52.54
CA VAL A 831 35.76 -29.58 -51.94
C VAL A 831 36.68 -30.20 -53.00
N ALA A 832 37.99 -30.05 -52.80
CA ALA A 832 38.99 -30.68 -53.66
C ALA A 832 38.95 -32.22 -53.53
N LEU A 833 39.17 -32.91 -54.64
CA LEU A 833 39.12 -34.37 -54.74
C LEU A 833 40.48 -34.92 -55.18
N ASP A 834 41.00 -35.91 -54.46
CA ASP A 834 42.10 -36.73 -54.94
C ASP A 834 41.57 -37.78 -55.91
N ILE A 835 41.95 -37.64 -57.18
CA ILE A 835 41.53 -38.49 -58.28
C ILE A 835 42.59 -39.55 -58.57
N GLU A 836 42.18 -40.82 -58.60
CA GLU A 836 42.91 -41.92 -59.23
C GLU A 836 42.24 -42.26 -60.58
N LEU A 837 42.86 -41.86 -61.69
CA LEU A 837 42.36 -42.08 -63.05
C LEU A 837 43.02 -43.30 -63.68
N THR A 838 42.21 -44.29 -64.07
CA THR A 838 42.64 -45.49 -64.78
C THR A 838 42.07 -45.48 -66.19
N ASP A 839 42.95 -45.47 -67.19
CA ASP A 839 42.59 -45.61 -68.60
C ASP A 839 43.69 -46.40 -69.33
N PRO A 840 43.40 -47.61 -69.86
CA PRO A 840 44.39 -48.43 -70.56
C PRO A 840 45.03 -47.76 -71.79
N ASP A 841 44.36 -46.76 -72.38
CA ASP A 841 44.83 -46.06 -73.58
C ASP A 841 45.71 -44.84 -73.23
N LEU A 842 45.75 -44.42 -71.97
CA LEU A 842 46.63 -43.34 -71.49
C LEU A 842 48.01 -43.88 -71.08
N VAL A 843 49.06 -43.18 -71.52
CA VAL A 843 50.44 -43.55 -71.18
C VAL A 843 50.71 -43.26 -69.71
N GLY A 844 51.05 -44.29 -68.94
CA GLY A 844 51.41 -44.18 -67.53
C GLY A 844 50.25 -44.30 -66.54
N SER A 845 49.08 -44.78 -66.98
CA SER A 845 47.95 -45.09 -66.09
C SER A 845 48.28 -46.25 -65.11
N PRO A 846 47.74 -46.22 -63.87
CA PRO A 846 46.87 -45.19 -63.29
C PRO A 846 47.61 -43.88 -62.96
N LEU A 847 46.91 -42.76 -63.11
CA LEU A 847 47.38 -41.41 -62.76
C LEU A 847 46.74 -40.96 -61.45
N SER A 848 47.49 -40.26 -60.60
CA SER A 848 46.98 -39.72 -59.33
C SER A 848 47.29 -38.24 -59.20
N PHE A 849 46.26 -37.42 -58.94
CA PHE A 849 46.39 -35.97 -58.78
C PHE A 849 45.25 -35.42 -57.91
N SER A 850 45.43 -34.21 -57.36
CA SER A 850 44.39 -33.51 -56.61
C SER A 850 43.69 -32.52 -57.54
N LEU A 851 42.39 -32.74 -57.77
CA LEU A 851 41.50 -31.89 -58.52
C LEU A 851 40.92 -30.84 -57.57
N GLY A 852 41.34 -29.58 -57.74
CA GLY A 852 40.89 -28.44 -56.94
C GLY A 852 39.41 -28.13 -57.14
N VAL A 853 38.94 -27.00 -56.61
CA VAL A 853 37.56 -26.53 -56.78
C VAL A 853 37.50 -25.48 -57.87
N ALA A 854 36.58 -25.63 -58.82
CA ALA A 854 36.36 -24.66 -59.89
C ALA A 854 36.02 -23.27 -59.31
N THR A 855 36.81 -22.24 -59.62
CA THR A 855 36.57 -20.87 -59.10
C THR A 855 35.86 -19.99 -60.12
N GLY A 856 34.61 -19.59 -59.83
CA GLY A 856 33.84 -18.63 -60.64
C GLY A 856 32.40 -18.46 -60.15
N ALA A 857 31.95 -17.21 -59.97
CA ALA A 857 30.60 -16.91 -59.51
C ALA A 857 29.56 -17.17 -60.62
N ASP A 858 28.61 -18.06 -60.32
CA ASP A 858 27.31 -18.31 -60.98
C ASP A 858 27.16 -19.48 -61.97
N ASP A 859 28.21 -20.17 -62.42
CA ASP A 859 28.15 -21.51 -63.07
C ASP A 859 29.59 -22.00 -63.40
N PRO A 860 30.12 -23.08 -62.80
CA PRO A 860 31.44 -23.59 -63.17
C PRO A 860 31.31 -24.34 -64.50
N VAL A 861 31.81 -23.74 -65.57
CA VAL A 861 32.07 -24.45 -66.82
C VAL A 861 33.55 -24.28 -67.13
N CYS A 862 34.30 -25.38 -67.12
CA CYS A 862 35.68 -25.42 -67.57
C CYS A 862 35.77 -24.78 -68.95
N THR A 863 36.60 -23.74 -69.05
CA THR A 863 36.84 -23.06 -70.33
C THR A 863 38.02 -23.72 -71.03
N GLU A 864 38.11 -23.59 -72.36
CA GLU A 864 39.29 -24.08 -73.10
C GLU A 864 40.62 -23.59 -72.51
N VAL A 865 40.65 -22.41 -71.89
CA VAL A 865 41.85 -21.85 -71.26
C VAL A 865 42.26 -22.60 -69.97
N SER A 866 41.30 -23.04 -69.15
CA SER A 866 41.61 -23.83 -67.95
C SER A 866 41.98 -25.28 -68.31
N LEU A 867 41.35 -25.83 -69.35
CA LEU A 867 41.65 -27.17 -69.86
C LEU A 867 43.02 -27.27 -70.55
N ASP A 868 43.44 -26.27 -71.33
CA ASP A 868 44.72 -26.27 -72.06
C ASP A 868 45.96 -26.19 -71.18
N ASN A 869 45.87 -25.57 -69.99
CA ASN A 869 47.01 -25.43 -69.09
C ASN A 869 47.33 -26.71 -68.32
N GLY A 870 46.41 -27.70 -68.31
CA GLY A 870 46.58 -28.97 -67.63
C GLY A 870 46.81 -28.84 -66.11
N ASP A 871 46.34 -27.77 -65.48
CA ASP A 871 46.53 -27.52 -64.04
C ASP A 871 45.35 -28.06 -63.23
N PRO A 872 45.45 -29.24 -62.60
CA PRO A 872 44.33 -29.82 -61.87
C PRO A 872 43.92 -29.02 -60.63
N SER A 873 44.75 -28.07 -60.15
CA SER A 873 44.49 -27.34 -58.90
C SER A 873 43.38 -26.30 -59.00
N ASP A 874 42.91 -25.97 -60.20
CA ASP A 874 41.81 -25.02 -60.44
C ASP A 874 40.44 -25.70 -60.59
N GLY A 875 40.37 -27.02 -60.45
CA GLY A 875 39.15 -27.83 -60.59
C GLY A 875 38.82 -28.28 -62.02
N CYS A 876 39.67 -27.97 -62.99
CA CYS A 876 39.58 -28.41 -64.38
C CYS A 876 40.84 -29.17 -64.79
N HIS A 877 40.71 -30.33 -65.41
CA HIS A 877 41.89 -31.05 -65.91
C HIS A 877 41.59 -31.79 -67.22
N ARG A 878 42.41 -31.53 -68.26
CA ARG A 878 42.35 -32.25 -69.53
C ARG A 878 43.65 -33.02 -69.75
N ILE A 879 43.52 -34.31 -70.03
CA ILE A 879 44.63 -35.21 -70.31
C ILE A 879 44.51 -35.69 -71.74
N GLU A 880 45.58 -35.53 -72.52
CA GLU A 880 45.64 -35.99 -73.90
C GLU A 880 46.21 -37.42 -73.98
N GLY A 881 45.55 -38.26 -74.77
CA GLY A 881 45.97 -39.63 -75.07
C GLY A 881 46.01 -39.89 -76.58
N SER A 882 46.69 -40.96 -76.97
CA SER A 882 46.74 -41.35 -78.39
C SER A 882 46.84 -42.86 -78.59
N ILE A 883 46.11 -43.40 -79.57
CA ILE A 883 46.19 -44.80 -80.01
C ILE A 883 46.37 -44.89 -81.53
N LEU A 884 46.76 -46.06 -82.06
CA LEU A 884 46.85 -46.29 -83.51
C LEU A 884 45.50 -46.68 -84.10
N ALA A 885 45.10 -46.07 -85.23
CA ALA A 885 43.93 -46.46 -86.01
C ALA A 885 44.21 -47.79 -86.76
N ASP A 886 43.72 -48.92 -86.24
CA ASP A 886 44.00 -50.24 -86.81
C ASP A 886 42.82 -50.88 -87.55
N THR A 887 41.61 -50.30 -87.42
CA THR A 887 40.37 -50.83 -87.98
C THR A 887 39.55 -49.73 -88.67
N VAL A 888 39.14 -49.96 -89.93
CA VAL A 888 38.27 -49.03 -90.68
C VAL A 888 36.83 -49.11 -90.13
N GLY A 889 36.19 -47.95 -89.89
CA GLY A 889 34.87 -47.84 -89.26
C GLY A 889 34.96 -47.18 -87.88
N THR A 890 34.18 -47.64 -86.92
CA THR A 890 34.17 -47.09 -85.55
C THR A 890 35.25 -47.79 -84.69
N GLN A 891 36.25 -47.03 -84.25
CA GLN A 891 37.27 -47.47 -83.30
C GLN A 891 36.77 -47.21 -81.87
N PHE A 892 36.76 -48.23 -81.01
CA PHE A 892 36.39 -48.08 -79.60
C PHE A 892 37.63 -47.70 -78.78
N LEU A 893 37.51 -46.67 -77.95
CA LEU A 893 38.47 -46.38 -76.88
C LEU A 893 38.11 -47.19 -75.64
N SER A 894 39.12 -47.58 -74.87
CA SER A 894 38.95 -48.20 -73.56
C SER A 894 38.21 -47.24 -72.63
N THR A 895 37.36 -47.76 -71.74
CA THR A 895 36.67 -46.94 -70.73
C THR A 895 37.68 -46.31 -69.77
N ALA A 896 37.58 -45.00 -69.56
CA ALA A 896 38.28 -44.29 -68.50
C ALA A 896 37.48 -44.44 -67.20
N THR A 897 38.16 -44.71 -66.10
CA THR A 897 37.56 -44.81 -64.75
C THR A 897 38.30 -43.86 -63.82
N GLY A 898 37.61 -42.84 -63.31
CA GLY A 898 38.08 -41.97 -62.25
C GLY A 898 37.52 -42.43 -60.91
N LEU A 899 38.38 -42.52 -59.89
CA LEU A 899 37.97 -42.67 -58.50
C LEU A 899 38.39 -41.42 -57.74
N GLY A 900 37.40 -40.59 -57.36
CA GLY A 900 37.63 -39.38 -56.59
C GLY A 900 37.40 -39.60 -55.09
N THR A 901 38.34 -39.14 -54.27
CA THR A 901 38.29 -39.24 -52.80
C THR A 901 38.58 -37.89 -52.13
N ILE A 902 38.02 -37.65 -50.95
CA ILE A 902 38.30 -36.43 -50.18
C ILE A 902 39.47 -36.72 -49.23
N SER A 903 40.66 -36.17 -49.51
CA SER A 903 41.84 -36.36 -48.65
C SER A 903 42.10 -35.21 -47.68
N ALA A 904 41.45 -34.06 -47.87
CA ALA A 904 41.68 -32.86 -47.07
C ALA A 904 41.15 -32.96 -45.62
N VAL A 905 40.35 -33.99 -45.29
CA VAL A 905 39.78 -34.20 -43.96
C VAL A 905 39.91 -35.68 -43.57
N GLU A 906 40.81 -35.97 -42.63
CA GLU A 906 41.10 -37.34 -42.15
C GLU A 906 39.85 -37.96 -41.51
N GLY A 907 39.32 -39.03 -42.10
CA GLY A 907 38.18 -39.79 -41.54
C GLY A 907 36.82 -39.60 -42.23
N LEU A 908 36.71 -38.78 -43.28
CA LEU A 908 35.48 -38.61 -44.07
C LEU A 908 35.58 -39.31 -45.44
N PRO A 909 35.40 -40.65 -45.55
CA PRO A 909 35.46 -41.32 -46.85
C PRO A 909 34.23 -40.98 -47.70
N ASN A 910 34.46 -40.41 -48.88
CA ASN A 910 33.52 -40.44 -50.00
C ASN A 910 34.30 -40.90 -51.23
N GLU A 911 33.86 -41.99 -51.86
CA GLU A 911 34.40 -42.48 -53.12
C GLU A 911 33.39 -42.16 -54.22
N LEU A 912 33.80 -41.29 -55.14
CA LEU A 912 33.03 -40.93 -56.32
C LEU A 912 33.66 -41.62 -57.53
N GLU A 913 33.07 -42.73 -57.96
CA GLU A 913 33.47 -43.39 -59.20
C GLU A 913 32.73 -42.76 -60.39
N ARG A 914 33.48 -42.38 -61.42
CA ARG A 914 32.96 -41.91 -62.72
C ARG A 914 33.62 -42.71 -63.82
N THR A 915 32.84 -43.11 -64.81
CA THR A 915 33.35 -43.85 -65.97
C THR A 915 32.81 -43.24 -67.24
N ASP A 916 33.65 -43.15 -68.26
CA ASP A 916 33.20 -42.75 -69.58
C ASP A 916 34.00 -43.45 -70.68
N ASP A 917 33.35 -43.68 -71.81
CA ASP A 917 33.95 -44.27 -73.01
C ASP A 917 33.65 -43.42 -74.25
N ALA A 918 34.44 -43.63 -75.29
CA ALA A 918 34.27 -42.89 -76.54
C ALA A 918 34.62 -43.75 -77.74
N THR A 919 34.13 -43.33 -78.90
CA THR A 919 34.40 -43.97 -80.17
C THR A 919 34.87 -42.94 -81.18
N CYS A 920 35.87 -43.29 -82.00
CA CYS A 920 36.35 -42.43 -83.08
C CYS A 920 36.06 -43.04 -84.46
N ASP A 921 35.65 -42.24 -85.44
CA ASP A 921 35.45 -42.68 -86.82
C ASP A 921 36.77 -42.75 -87.62
N VAL A 922 37.01 -43.85 -88.33
CA VAL A 922 38.22 -44.10 -89.15
C VAL A 922 37.86 -44.37 -90.61
N THR A 923 38.47 -43.62 -91.54
CA THR A 923 38.27 -43.75 -93.01
C THR A 923 39.52 -44.24 -93.75
N ASP A 924 39.32 -44.86 -94.93
CA ASP A 924 40.37 -45.32 -95.85
C ASP A 924 40.20 -44.58 -97.19
N ILE A 925 41.05 -43.58 -97.46
CA ILE A 925 41.05 -42.79 -98.70
C ILE A 925 42.33 -43.05 -99.49
N GLY A 926 42.19 -43.79 -100.61
CA GLY A 926 43.28 -44.24 -101.50
C GLY A 926 43.75 -43.22 -102.56
N ALA A 927 44.95 -43.46 -103.10
CA ALA A 927 45.76 -42.61 -104.00
C ALA A 927 45.10 -42.15 -105.33
N THR A 928 45.59 -41.02 -105.87
CA THR A 928 44.93 -40.18 -106.89
C THR A 928 45.44 -40.33 -108.34
N ARG A 929 44.64 -39.95 -109.35
CA ARG A 929 44.96 -39.99 -110.80
C ARG A 929 44.54 -38.70 -111.51
N THR A 930 45.34 -38.03 -112.34
CA THR A 930 44.92 -36.72 -112.91
C THR A 930 43.93 -36.84 -114.08
N LEU A 931 42.79 -36.13 -114.03
CA LEU A 931 41.78 -36.10 -115.10
C LEU A 931 42.13 -34.95 -116.07
N GLY A 932 42.53 -35.26 -117.30
CA GLY A 932 42.64 -34.26 -118.37
C GLY A 932 43.89 -33.37 -118.32
N PHE A 933 45.09 -33.97 -118.35
CA PHE A 933 46.37 -33.31 -118.66
C PHE A 933 46.28 -32.34 -119.86
N TRP A 934 45.37 -32.61 -120.80
CA TRP A 934 45.07 -31.77 -121.97
C TRP A 934 44.19 -30.56 -121.67
N LYS A 935 43.28 -30.64 -120.70
CA LYS A 935 42.26 -29.60 -120.47
C LYS A 935 42.84 -28.33 -119.86
N SER A 936 43.93 -28.43 -119.09
CA SER A 936 44.62 -27.27 -118.51
C SER A 936 45.40 -26.45 -119.53
N HIS A 937 45.71 -27.00 -120.72
CA HIS A 937 46.48 -26.31 -121.77
C HIS A 937 45.62 -25.75 -122.93
N ILE A 938 44.31 -26.05 -122.96
CA ILE A 938 43.45 -25.78 -124.13
C ILE A 938 42.33 -24.77 -123.85
N SER A 939 42.02 -24.38 -122.59
CA SER A 939 40.97 -23.38 -122.34
C SER A 939 41.47 -21.93 -122.40
N ASP A 940 40.71 -21.14 -123.15
CA ASP A 940 40.82 -19.73 -123.44
C ASP A 940 40.27 -18.91 -122.26
N GLY A 941 41.17 -18.54 -121.35
CA GLY A 941 41.07 -17.48 -120.35
C GLY A 941 39.68 -16.94 -120.00
N GLU A 942 38.93 -17.67 -119.17
CA GLU A 942 37.95 -17.05 -118.28
C GLU A 942 38.40 -17.20 -116.81
N LEU A 943 38.51 -16.04 -116.18
CA LEU A 943 39.02 -15.79 -114.83
C LEU A 943 38.27 -16.59 -113.75
N PHE A 944 38.94 -17.54 -113.11
CA PHE A 944 38.70 -17.84 -111.69
C PHE A 944 39.73 -17.04 -110.88
N VAL A 945 39.25 -16.01 -110.18
CA VAL A 945 40.06 -15.24 -109.23
C VAL A 945 39.85 -15.89 -107.86
N GLU A 946 40.82 -16.71 -107.43
CA GLU A 946 41.04 -16.98 -106.01
C GLU A 946 42.29 -16.20 -105.54
N PRO A 947 42.32 -15.67 -104.30
CA PRO A 947 43.14 -14.51 -103.98
C PRO A 947 44.61 -14.80 -103.60
N ASP A 948 45.05 -16.06 -103.51
CA ASP A 948 46.24 -16.38 -102.68
C ASP A 948 47.44 -17.00 -103.42
N TRP A 949 47.48 -16.94 -104.76
CA TRP A 949 48.64 -17.41 -105.53
C TRP A 949 49.45 -16.22 -106.07
N VAL A 950 50.58 -15.91 -105.41
CA VAL A 950 51.29 -14.63 -105.59
C VAL A 950 52.25 -14.61 -106.78
N GLU A 951 52.63 -15.72 -107.42
CA GLU A 951 53.46 -15.68 -108.64
C GLU A 951 53.12 -16.82 -109.61
N SER A 952 52.95 -16.51 -110.90
CA SER A 952 52.92 -17.51 -111.97
C SER A 952 54.34 -18.06 -112.17
N VAL A 953 54.57 -19.36 -111.96
CA VAL A 953 55.85 -19.97 -112.33
C VAL A 953 55.97 -19.95 -113.85
N GLN A 954 57.08 -19.43 -114.33
CA GLN A 954 57.27 -18.99 -115.72
C GLN A 954 57.27 -20.13 -116.75
N TYR A 955 57.24 -21.39 -116.30
CA TYR A 955 57.27 -22.59 -117.13
C TYR A 955 56.40 -23.66 -116.45
N GLY A 956 55.24 -24.01 -117.03
CA GLY A 956 54.17 -24.76 -116.34
C GLY A 956 54.55 -26.17 -115.86
N TYR A 957 53.65 -26.80 -115.09
CA TYR A 957 53.71 -28.19 -114.56
C TYR A 957 54.44 -29.20 -115.45
N THR A 958 54.19 -29.18 -116.75
CA THR A 958 54.77 -30.09 -117.74
C THR A 958 56.30 -29.98 -117.93
N CYS A 959 56.89 -28.78 -117.78
CA CYS A 959 58.36 -28.63 -117.84
C CYS A 959 59.01 -29.14 -116.57
N HIS A 960 58.46 -28.80 -115.40
CA HIS A 960 58.99 -29.26 -114.12
C HIS A 960 59.03 -30.78 -114.03
N VAL A 961 57.93 -31.46 -114.40
CA VAL A 961 57.92 -32.93 -114.38
C VAL A 961 58.92 -33.53 -115.39
N LEU A 962 59.05 -32.94 -116.59
CA LEU A 962 60.04 -33.43 -117.56
C LEU A 962 61.47 -33.23 -117.07
N GLU A 963 61.81 -32.05 -116.56
CA GLU A 963 63.19 -31.69 -116.19
C GLU A 963 63.63 -32.34 -114.88
N ASP A 964 62.77 -32.37 -113.86
CA ASP A 964 63.14 -32.84 -112.52
C ASP A 964 62.93 -34.36 -112.37
N HIS A 965 61.91 -34.94 -113.02
CA HIS A 965 61.54 -36.36 -112.81
C HIS A 965 61.90 -37.29 -113.97
N ILE A 966 62.12 -36.78 -115.19
CA ILE A 966 62.48 -37.62 -116.35
C ILE A 966 63.90 -37.34 -116.84
N LEU A 967 64.28 -36.08 -117.02
CA LEU A 967 65.63 -35.68 -117.48
C LEU A 967 66.62 -35.48 -116.32
N GLY A 968 66.13 -35.27 -115.10
CA GLY A 968 66.91 -35.09 -113.87
C GLY A 968 67.17 -36.38 -113.10
N ASP A 969 66.37 -37.42 -113.33
CA ASP A 969 66.51 -38.73 -112.70
C ASP A 969 67.33 -39.69 -113.60
N LEU A 970 68.53 -40.07 -113.13
CA LEU A 970 69.45 -40.97 -113.83
C LEU A 970 69.01 -42.46 -113.83
N THR A 971 67.82 -42.78 -113.33
CA THR A 971 67.28 -44.15 -113.26
C THR A 971 66.33 -44.53 -114.40
N PHE A 972 65.98 -43.60 -115.29
CA PHE A 972 65.09 -43.85 -116.43
C PHE A 972 65.81 -44.55 -117.61
N GLU A 973 65.13 -45.48 -118.30
CA GLU A 973 65.76 -46.45 -119.23
C GLU A 973 66.37 -45.88 -120.53
N TRP A 974 66.11 -44.60 -120.88
CA TRP A 974 66.51 -44.02 -122.17
C TRP A 974 67.64 -43.00 -122.04
N THR A 975 68.88 -43.48 -122.20
CA THR A 975 70.11 -42.66 -122.17
C THR A 975 70.96 -42.82 -123.43
N GLU A 976 71.59 -41.75 -123.91
CA GLU A 976 72.57 -41.83 -125.01
C GLU A 976 73.91 -42.46 -124.59
N ASN A 977 74.78 -42.74 -125.57
CA ASN A 977 76.12 -43.27 -125.32
C ASN A 977 77.02 -42.32 -124.50
N ASP A 978 76.68 -41.03 -124.39
CA ASP A 978 77.36 -40.04 -123.56
C ASP A 978 76.73 -39.84 -122.17
N GLY A 979 75.66 -40.58 -121.86
CA GLY A 979 74.97 -40.58 -120.57
C GLY A 979 73.85 -39.54 -120.43
N SER A 980 73.53 -38.80 -121.48
CA SER A 980 72.44 -37.81 -121.48
C SER A 980 71.07 -38.52 -121.49
N PRO A 981 70.16 -38.27 -120.54
CA PRO A 981 68.79 -38.82 -120.57
C PRO A 981 67.92 -38.10 -121.59
N TYR A 982 66.94 -38.81 -122.15
CA TYR A 982 65.94 -38.26 -123.06
C TYR A 982 64.61 -39.01 -122.93
N LEU A 983 63.51 -38.37 -123.32
CA LEU A 983 62.21 -39.01 -123.46
C LEU A 983 62.04 -39.52 -124.89
N ASP A 984 61.84 -40.84 -125.07
CA ASP A 984 61.69 -41.45 -126.39
C ASP A 984 60.22 -41.53 -126.81
N LEU A 985 59.90 -40.92 -127.95
CA LEU A 985 58.57 -41.02 -128.58
C LEU A 985 58.58 -41.94 -129.81
N GLY A 986 59.66 -42.70 -130.01
CA GLY A 986 59.87 -43.67 -131.09
C GLY A 986 60.42 -43.04 -132.37
N TRP A 987 59.85 -41.92 -132.81
CA TRP A 987 60.31 -41.19 -134.00
C TRP A 987 61.06 -39.89 -133.69
N LYS A 988 60.96 -39.41 -132.45
CA LYS A 988 61.63 -38.19 -131.98
C LYS A 988 62.02 -38.36 -130.52
N GLN A 989 63.22 -37.90 -130.20
CA GLN A 989 63.71 -37.83 -128.83
C GLN A 989 63.50 -36.42 -128.30
N VAL A 990 62.89 -36.32 -127.12
CA VAL A 990 62.62 -35.06 -126.43
C VAL A 990 63.69 -34.88 -125.35
N ARG A 991 64.48 -33.81 -125.45
CA ARG A 991 65.69 -33.60 -124.63
C ARG A 991 65.64 -32.34 -123.78
N SER A 992 64.58 -31.56 -123.96
CA SER A 992 64.43 -30.24 -123.37
C SER A 992 62.95 -29.91 -123.31
N CYS A 993 62.57 -28.98 -122.45
CA CYS A 993 61.19 -28.53 -122.44
C CYS A 993 60.79 -27.89 -123.78
N GLU A 994 61.74 -27.25 -124.48
CA GLU A 994 61.59 -26.74 -125.84
C GLU A 994 61.17 -27.83 -126.84
N ASP A 995 61.81 -29.01 -126.80
CA ASP A 995 61.50 -30.12 -127.70
C ASP A 995 60.08 -30.66 -127.48
N LEU A 996 59.65 -30.72 -126.22
CA LEU A 996 58.34 -31.22 -125.82
C LEU A 996 57.23 -30.26 -126.26
N PHE A 997 57.38 -28.97 -125.96
CA PHE A 997 56.39 -27.96 -126.36
C PHE A 997 56.35 -27.75 -127.87
N SER A 998 57.46 -27.96 -128.60
CA SER A 998 57.44 -27.97 -130.06
C SER A 998 56.52 -29.04 -130.65
N ILE A 999 56.31 -30.16 -129.95
CA ILE A 999 55.39 -31.23 -130.36
C ILE A 999 53.96 -30.85 -130.00
N PHE A 1000 53.69 -30.42 -128.76
CA PHE A 1000 52.35 -29.99 -128.33
C PHE A 1000 51.81 -28.81 -129.17
N TRP A 1001 52.68 -27.87 -129.57
CA TRP A 1001 52.27 -26.71 -130.37
C TRP A 1001 52.03 -27.05 -131.84
N ALA A 1002 52.58 -28.16 -132.32
CA ALA A 1002 52.30 -28.69 -133.65
C ALA A 1002 50.94 -29.42 -133.72
N HIS A 1003 50.19 -29.54 -132.63
CA HIS A 1003 48.92 -30.27 -132.59
C HIS A 1003 47.85 -29.68 -133.54
N PRO A 1004 47.05 -30.51 -134.25
CA PRO A 1004 46.14 -30.08 -135.32
C PRO A 1004 45.00 -29.12 -134.94
N SER A 1005 44.80 -28.78 -133.66
CA SER A 1005 43.59 -28.10 -133.17
C SER A 1005 43.68 -26.57 -133.02
N ARG A 1006 44.84 -25.91 -133.17
CA ARG A 1006 45.01 -24.50 -132.71
C ARG A 1006 45.54 -23.45 -133.70
N GLU A 1007 45.38 -23.69 -135.01
CA GLU A 1007 45.72 -22.75 -136.10
C GLU A 1007 47.22 -22.46 -136.34
N SER A 1008 47.86 -23.19 -137.26
CA SER A 1008 48.66 -22.63 -138.38
C SER A 1008 49.49 -23.73 -139.07
N ASP A 1009 48.83 -24.49 -139.96
CA ASP A 1009 49.34 -25.27 -141.12
C ASP A 1009 48.69 -26.66 -141.30
N GLY A 1010 47.95 -27.18 -140.32
CA GLY A 1010 47.40 -28.56 -140.30
C GLY A 1010 46.56 -29.00 -141.51
N GLY A 1011 46.18 -28.08 -142.40
CA GLY A 1011 45.64 -28.41 -143.73
C GLY A 1011 46.68 -28.87 -144.78
N LYS A 1012 47.99 -28.83 -144.48
CA LYS A 1012 49.08 -29.20 -145.40
C LYS A 1012 49.79 -30.51 -145.05
N ARG A 1013 49.58 -31.09 -143.87
CA ARG A 1013 50.23 -32.33 -143.44
C ARG A 1013 49.49 -33.57 -143.95
N ASN A 1014 50.24 -34.64 -144.23
CA ASN A 1014 49.63 -35.93 -144.56
C ASN A 1014 49.03 -36.57 -143.29
N LYS A 1015 48.13 -37.55 -143.47
CA LYS A 1015 47.41 -38.17 -142.34
C LYS A 1015 48.34 -38.89 -141.36
N SER A 1016 49.41 -39.53 -141.83
CA SER A 1016 50.39 -40.20 -140.96
C SER A 1016 51.09 -39.21 -140.05
N CYS A 1017 51.62 -38.13 -140.61
CA CYS A 1017 52.32 -37.11 -139.83
C CYS A 1017 51.39 -36.46 -138.79
N SER A 1018 50.13 -36.18 -139.18
CA SER A 1018 49.14 -35.64 -138.24
C SER A 1018 48.82 -36.61 -137.09
N ALA A 1019 48.83 -37.92 -137.35
CA ALA A 1019 48.63 -38.93 -136.33
C ALA A 1019 49.88 -39.16 -135.46
N GLN A 1020 51.09 -39.09 -136.03
CA GLN A 1020 52.33 -39.19 -135.26
C GLN A 1020 52.41 -38.07 -134.22
N ILE A 1021 52.19 -36.82 -134.63
CA ILE A 1021 52.20 -35.67 -133.71
C ILE A 1021 51.10 -35.81 -132.64
N GLY A 1022 49.86 -36.09 -133.04
CA GLY A 1022 48.74 -36.18 -132.09
C GLY A 1022 48.81 -37.38 -131.14
N SER A 1023 49.50 -38.46 -131.51
CA SER A 1023 49.67 -39.63 -130.64
C SER A 1023 50.94 -39.58 -129.78
N SER A 1024 51.99 -38.87 -130.22
CA SER A 1024 53.16 -38.53 -129.40
C SER A 1024 52.79 -37.72 -128.18
N ASP A 1025 51.84 -36.81 -128.37
CA ASP A 1025 51.16 -36.05 -127.33
C ASP A 1025 50.59 -36.98 -126.25
N ILE A 1026 49.75 -37.94 -126.66
CA ILE A 1026 49.12 -38.94 -125.76
C ILE A 1026 50.18 -39.73 -124.98
N LEU A 1027 51.25 -40.15 -125.65
CA LEU A 1027 52.34 -40.90 -125.02
C LEU A 1027 53.09 -40.06 -123.98
N ALA A 1028 53.44 -38.82 -124.32
CA ALA A 1028 54.15 -37.92 -123.41
C ALA A 1028 53.35 -37.64 -122.12
N ALA A 1029 52.04 -37.44 -122.25
CA ALA A 1029 51.15 -37.23 -121.09
C ALA A 1029 51.12 -38.45 -120.14
N ALA A 1030 51.12 -39.67 -120.69
CA ALA A 1030 51.11 -40.88 -119.87
C ALA A 1030 52.43 -41.06 -119.11
N LEU A 1031 53.56 -40.81 -119.78
CA LEU A 1031 54.90 -40.93 -119.21
C LEU A 1031 55.14 -39.89 -118.10
N LEU A 1032 54.67 -38.66 -118.28
CA LEU A 1032 54.76 -37.62 -117.25
C LEU A 1032 53.93 -37.96 -116.00
N ASN A 1033 52.74 -38.55 -116.16
CA ASN A 1033 51.94 -38.97 -115.00
C ASN A 1033 52.57 -40.13 -114.22
N VAL A 1034 53.26 -41.06 -114.89
CA VAL A 1034 53.96 -42.17 -114.23
C VAL A 1034 55.20 -41.69 -113.46
N ALA A 1035 55.80 -40.58 -113.88
CA ALA A 1035 57.01 -40.03 -113.27
C ALA A 1035 56.77 -39.29 -111.94
N LEU A 1036 55.51 -39.12 -111.52
CA LEU A 1036 55.17 -38.50 -110.23
C LEU A 1036 55.11 -39.52 -109.09
N ASP A 1037 55.40 -39.08 -107.87
CA ASP A 1037 55.37 -39.91 -106.65
C ASP A 1037 53.97 -40.44 -106.29
N ASN A 1038 52.93 -39.65 -106.57
CA ASN A 1038 51.54 -40.06 -106.43
C ASN A 1038 50.91 -40.49 -107.78
N GLY A 1039 51.72 -40.72 -108.80
CA GLY A 1039 51.29 -41.11 -110.13
C GLY A 1039 50.72 -42.54 -110.20
N ALA A 1040 49.57 -42.73 -110.84
CA ALA A 1040 49.08 -44.08 -111.08
C ALA A 1040 49.87 -44.80 -112.17
N SER A 1041 50.24 -46.06 -111.93
CA SER A 1041 50.92 -46.89 -112.91
C SER A 1041 50.05 -47.18 -114.15
N ILE A 1042 50.71 -47.29 -115.31
CA ILE A 1042 50.15 -47.80 -116.57
C ILE A 1042 50.89 -49.08 -116.96
N ASP A 1043 50.21 -49.98 -117.68
CA ASP A 1043 50.83 -51.17 -118.27
C ASP A 1043 51.94 -50.75 -119.25
N SER A 1044 53.18 -51.13 -118.96
CA SER A 1044 54.37 -50.80 -119.74
C SER A 1044 54.30 -51.31 -121.18
N GLN A 1045 53.53 -52.38 -121.46
CA GLN A 1045 53.37 -52.89 -122.82
C GLN A 1045 52.55 -51.93 -123.70
N LEU A 1046 51.58 -51.22 -123.13
CA LEU A 1046 50.78 -50.23 -123.87
C LEU A 1046 51.61 -49.01 -124.29
N ILE A 1047 52.56 -48.61 -123.44
CA ILE A 1047 53.55 -47.56 -123.75
C ILE A 1047 54.41 -48.02 -124.92
N GLN A 1048 54.99 -49.22 -124.83
CA GLN A 1048 55.90 -49.72 -125.86
C GLN A 1048 55.21 -49.93 -127.22
N ASP A 1049 53.99 -50.48 -127.23
CA ASP A 1049 53.21 -50.66 -128.46
C ASP A 1049 52.94 -49.34 -129.17
N LEU A 1050 52.75 -48.24 -128.41
CA LEU A 1050 52.56 -46.91 -128.97
C LEU A 1050 53.87 -46.30 -129.51
N ILE A 1051 55.00 -46.48 -128.82
CA ILE A 1051 56.34 -46.07 -129.29
C ILE A 1051 56.66 -46.75 -130.64
N ASP A 1052 56.51 -48.07 -130.73
CA ASP A 1052 56.79 -48.84 -131.93
C ASP A 1052 55.85 -48.42 -133.10
N ALA A 1053 54.58 -48.16 -132.79
CA ALA A 1053 53.62 -47.69 -133.78
C ALA A 1053 53.97 -46.29 -134.30
N LEU A 1054 54.40 -45.38 -133.43
CA LEU A 1054 54.85 -44.03 -133.77
C LEU A 1054 56.10 -44.04 -134.66
N GLU A 1055 57.08 -44.89 -134.36
CA GLU A 1055 58.29 -45.08 -135.19
C GLU A 1055 57.95 -45.58 -136.60
N SER A 1056 56.93 -46.45 -136.74
CA SER A 1056 56.52 -47.00 -138.04
C SER A 1056 55.98 -45.96 -139.02
N GLY A 1057 55.46 -44.84 -138.53
CA GLY A 1057 54.79 -43.81 -139.32
C GLY A 1057 53.50 -44.26 -140.01
N ASN A 1058 52.92 -45.42 -139.68
CA ASN A 1058 51.66 -45.90 -140.26
C ASN A 1058 50.44 -45.35 -139.50
N PHE A 1059 49.63 -44.53 -140.18
CA PHE A 1059 48.43 -43.92 -139.62
C PHE A 1059 47.49 -44.87 -138.85
N ARG A 1060 47.27 -46.11 -139.33
CA ARG A 1060 46.35 -47.04 -138.67
C ARG A 1060 46.94 -47.61 -137.39
N ASP A 1061 48.19 -48.05 -137.46
CA ASP A 1061 48.89 -48.67 -136.33
C ASP A 1061 49.02 -47.65 -135.19
N ILE A 1062 49.36 -46.41 -135.51
CA ILE A 1062 49.44 -45.28 -134.55
C ILE A 1062 48.09 -45.02 -133.88
N LYS A 1063 47.01 -45.01 -134.65
CA LYS A 1063 45.68 -44.70 -134.09
C LYS A 1063 45.16 -45.82 -133.20
N ASP A 1064 45.40 -47.07 -133.58
CA ASP A 1064 44.95 -48.24 -132.81
C ASP A 1064 45.73 -48.37 -131.50
N ALA A 1065 47.05 -48.11 -131.51
CA ALA A 1065 47.90 -48.13 -130.31
C ALA A 1065 47.65 -46.92 -129.37
N ALA A 1066 47.28 -45.75 -129.90
CA ALA A 1066 47.06 -44.55 -129.08
C ALA A 1066 45.77 -44.60 -128.26
N GLY A 1067 44.75 -45.33 -128.72
CA GLY A 1067 43.43 -45.39 -128.06
C GLY A 1067 43.48 -45.85 -126.59
N PRO A 1068 44.10 -47.01 -126.27
CA PRO A 1068 44.24 -47.49 -124.90
C PRO A 1068 45.02 -46.54 -123.97
N VAL A 1069 46.13 -45.97 -124.43
CA VAL A 1069 46.94 -45.01 -123.66
C VAL A 1069 46.14 -43.71 -123.42
N ASN A 1070 45.36 -43.27 -124.39
CA ASN A 1070 44.49 -42.12 -124.23
C ASN A 1070 43.37 -42.36 -123.20
N ASN A 1071 42.80 -43.57 -123.15
CA ASN A 1071 41.82 -43.91 -122.12
C ASN A 1071 42.42 -43.87 -120.71
N TYR A 1072 43.69 -44.26 -120.55
CA TYR A 1072 44.41 -44.08 -119.29
C TYR A 1072 44.52 -42.60 -118.92
N ASN A 1073 44.98 -41.74 -119.83
CA ASN A 1073 45.12 -40.30 -119.59
C ASN A 1073 43.79 -39.57 -119.31
N GLU A 1074 42.67 -40.08 -119.81
CA GLU A 1074 41.33 -39.51 -119.59
C GLU A 1074 40.63 -40.05 -118.33
N SER A 1075 41.23 -40.98 -117.58
CA SER A 1075 40.58 -41.73 -116.49
C SER A 1075 40.80 -41.19 -115.07
N GLY A 1076 41.31 -39.98 -114.90
CA GLY A 1076 41.63 -39.43 -113.56
C GLY A 1076 40.45 -39.04 -112.66
N ASP A 1077 40.76 -38.50 -111.48
CA ASP A 1077 39.89 -38.13 -110.36
C ASP A 1077 39.99 -36.64 -109.93
N SER A 1078 40.76 -35.81 -110.65
CA SER A 1078 40.84 -34.34 -110.48
C SER A 1078 41.41 -33.84 -109.16
N GLN A 1079 42.26 -34.63 -108.50
CA GLN A 1079 42.96 -34.22 -107.28
C GLN A 1079 44.22 -33.39 -107.57
N ALA A 1080 44.66 -32.62 -106.58
CA ALA A 1080 45.80 -31.71 -106.71
C ALA A 1080 47.13 -32.48 -106.73
N ILE A 1081 48.08 -31.96 -107.52
CA ILE A 1081 49.39 -32.59 -107.73
C ILE A 1081 50.37 -32.09 -106.69
N ILE A 1082 51.07 -33.02 -106.05
CA ILE A 1082 52.02 -32.76 -104.98
C ILE A 1082 53.39 -33.25 -105.46
N ASP A 1083 54.40 -32.39 -105.35
CA ASP A 1083 55.80 -32.74 -105.62
C ASP A 1083 56.39 -33.62 -104.49
N LEU A 1084 57.54 -34.24 -104.73
CA LEU A 1084 58.30 -35.07 -103.79
C LEU A 1084 58.54 -34.42 -102.42
N ASP A 1085 58.60 -33.07 -102.40
CA ASP A 1085 58.82 -32.27 -101.20
C ASP A 1085 57.53 -31.80 -100.50
N GLY A 1086 56.37 -32.24 -101.00
CA GLY A 1086 55.06 -31.89 -100.46
C GLY A 1086 54.50 -30.55 -100.96
N THR A 1087 55.19 -29.86 -101.89
CA THR A 1087 54.68 -28.60 -102.43
C THR A 1087 53.60 -28.81 -103.48
N MET A 1088 52.57 -27.95 -103.44
CA MET A 1088 51.48 -27.93 -104.41
C MET A 1088 51.93 -27.20 -105.68
N ILE A 1089 51.89 -27.90 -106.82
CA ILE A 1089 52.36 -27.32 -108.09
C ILE A 1089 51.26 -26.40 -108.67
N PRO A 1090 51.55 -25.10 -108.92
CA PRO A 1090 50.55 -24.16 -109.42
C PRO A 1090 50.15 -24.46 -110.88
N HIS A 1091 48.97 -23.97 -111.28
CA HIS A 1091 48.46 -24.12 -112.65
C HIS A 1091 49.40 -23.49 -113.70
N ALA A 1092 49.53 -24.12 -114.87
CA ALA A 1092 50.34 -23.63 -115.96
C ALA A 1092 49.81 -22.30 -116.55
N ASP A 1093 50.72 -21.38 -116.94
CA ASP A 1093 50.36 -20.20 -117.73
C ASP A 1093 50.28 -20.56 -119.23
N PRO A 1094 49.07 -20.55 -119.84
CA PRO A 1094 48.90 -20.87 -121.25
C PRO A 1094 49.52 -19.83 -122.21
N ASN A 1095 49.86 -18.62 -121.74
CA ASN A 1095 50.51 -17.60 -122.57
C ASN A 1095 52.03 -17.81 -122.66
N GLY A 1096 52.68 -18.21 -121.55
CA GLY A 1096 54.11 -18.54 -121.51
C GLY A 1096 54.50 -19.66 -122.48
N GLY A 1097 53.71 -20.73 -122.56
CA GLY A 1097 53.97 -21.83 -123.52
C GLY A 1097 53.92 -21.40 -124.99
N LYS A 1098 53.10 -20.39 -125.32
CA LYS A 1098 53.00 -19.83 -126.67
C LYS A 1098 54.19 -18.96 -127.04
N GLU A 1099 54.68 -18.13 -126.12
CA GLU A 1099 55.89 -17.31 -126.34
C GLU A 1099 57.13 -18.17 -126.52
N PHE A 1100 57.21 -19.28 -125.78
CA PHE A 1100 58.33 -20.22 -125.79
C PHE A 1100 58.48 -21.02 -127.10
N ALA A 1101 57.36 -21.46 -127.70
CA ALA A 1101 57.39 -22.19 -128.98
C ALA A 1101 57.55 -21.27 -130.21
N SER A 1102 57.21 -19.97 -130.10
CA SER A 1102 57.18 -19.02 -131.24
C SER A 1102 58.51 -18.77 -131.99
N PRO A 1103 59.72 -18.88 -131.39
CA PRO A 1103 61.00 -18.64 -132.08
C PRO A 1103 61.45 -19.82 -132.97
N PHE A 1104 60.84 -21.00 -132.83
CA PHE A 1104 61.32 -22.24 -133.45
C PHE A 1104 60.43 -22.59 -134.65
N GLU A 1105 61.01 -22.60 -135.87
CA GLU A 1105 60.33 -23.06 -137.08
C GLU A 1105 59.89 -24.52 -136.89
N PHE A 1106 58.57 -24.77 -136.92
CA PHE A 1106 57.94 -26.05 -136.58
C PHE A 1106 58.59 -27.24 -137.30
N GLY A 1107 59.02 -28.24 -136.55
CA GLY A 1107 59.45 -29.53 -137.09
C GLY A 1107 58.27 -30.26 -137.72
N ASP A 1108 58.24 -30.32 -139.04
CA ASP A 1108 57.39 -31.24 -139.78
C ASP A 1108 57.87 -32.68 -139.52
N CYS A 1109 57.07 -33.71 -139.82
CA CYS A 1109 57.46 -35.10 -139.57
C CYS A 1109 58.59 -35.63 -140.51
N ASP A 1110 59.34 -34.74 -141.15
CA ASP A 1110 60.44 -35.00 -142.08
C ASP A 1110 61.79 -34.47 -141.55
#